data_AF-A0A3M2AAJ6-F1
#
_entry.id   AF-A0A3M2AAJ6-F1
#
_cell.length_a   1.000
_cell.length_b   1.000
_cell.length_c   1.000
_cell.angle_alpha   90.00
_cell.angle_beta   90.00
_cell.angle_gamma   90.00
#
_symmetry.space_group_name_H-M   'P 1'
#
loop_
_entity.id
_entity.type
_entity.pdbx_description
1 polymer ?
#
loop_
_entity_poly.entity_id
_entity_poly.type
_entity_poly.pdbx_seq_one_letter_code
_entity_poly.pdbx_strand_id
1 'polypeptide(L)'
;MGAPEQPATAANDCPMEGECTFKKPNFMIIMDYSSSMNQDFDPNVTRWEAAVNAVQELMTTDNSFFSKNMNIALMRFGHDPDPNNPGTTIPNDTSGIVDGQALDVHWYDPMSMDKSYINCNGQAVIDSLNNTPAPLCQGQNCSGIGTWTKGALDFASQLIDQSRADHPDDIDNMDPSKSRLYAIVLMTDGLWTSPNGTQQLNPPSENPAITAGDLYSNKDVPTYVVALGDAMGQMFTDEIAMAGGTMQAIDAGNPQQLIDSLKQVVEDIKNSVIIPTCTSGLPRIMIILDASSSMLNVGNQAGPMGQTGWDQARDALVGANSIFDVEVGTIGQPVEDLVHLGLIAFGHTNEEKVMVDYGPCMKDNFDWATDPNTSCEAPGCTDPWGGPPITWTFKTSPPDLNQFGKTFDQLTQSHMPKCDEVQGDARCLGSGTYTHLGLQLANTNRQAYQNNPPMLYPIDMNTVFVNILITDGDYSGYSTDAQVAQELTTAYNEGVTTYVIGFGDAPSQTLLDRMACWGSGGTGVPNCAGGTQMAFDAGTQQQLEDALKTIIESLSFDPCCAFNDCSANPEPTTGEPDPVGTTGGASGTAGTAGTAGTAGSSGTSTSGGTASTSTTGATTTATTSATGGTATDSASGGSATGTGGDTSAGPASATATATATATDGTATDTDGGGTDTAGSSSDDSGCGCRTSDTPRGLALSLLTLGLAGLGRRRRRA
;
A
#
# COMPACT_ATOMS: atom_id res chain seq x y z
N MET A 1 24.19 47.84 -1.81
CA MET A 1 25.03 46.64 -1.64
C MET A 1 24.11 45.61 -1.04
N GLY A 2 23.61 44.67 -1.85
CA GLY A 2 22.70 43.62 -1.39
C GLY A 2 23.41 42.66 -0.44
N ALA A 3 22.64 42.01 0.43
CA ALA A 3 23.17 40.91 1.23
C ALA A 3 23.76 39.85 0.28
N PRO A 4 24.96 39.30 0.56
CA PRO A 4 25.52 38.23 -0.25
C PRO A 4 24.60 37.01 -0.21
N GLU A 5 24.42 36.39 -1.38
CA GLU A 5 23.87 35.05 -1.59
C GLU A 5 24.42 34.09 -0.52
N GLN A 6 23.52 33.52 0.29
CA GLN A 6 23.89 32.61 1.38
C GLN A 6 23.90 31.17 0.84
N PRO A 7 25.04 30.47 0.86
CA PRO A 7 25.04 29.05 0.52
C PRO A 7 24.24 28.30 1.60
N ALA A 8 23.19 27.60 1.20
CA ALA A 8 22.41 26.78 2.09
C ALA A 8 23.28 25.63 2.64
N THR A 9 23.16 25.35 3.95
CA THR A 9 23.90 24.29 4.66
C THR A 9 22.94 23.24 5.21
N ALA A 10 23.31 21.97 5.14
CA ALA A 10 22.49 20.86 5.63
C ALA A 10 22.39 20.83 7.16
N ALA A 11 21.20 20.54 7.69
CA ALA A 11 20.99 20.30 9.12
C ALA A 11 21.59 18.95 9.59
N ASN A 12 21.95 18.85 10.87
CA ASN A 12 22.68 17.69 11.43
C ASN A 12 21.87 16.36 11.49
N ASP A 13 20.53 16.41 11.37
CA ASP A 13 19.63 15.23 11.38
C ASP A 13 18.90 15.07 10.05
N CYS A 14 19.64 15.17 8.94
CA CYS A 14 19.07 15.06 7.61
C CYS A 14 19.01 13.60 7.14
N PRO A 15 17.82 13.03 6.84
CA PRO A 15 17.75 11.70 6.25
C PRO A 15 18.44 11.74 4.89
N MET A 16 19.46 10.91 4.70
CA MET A 16 20.20 10.83 3.43
C MET A 16 19.47 9.90 2.47
N GLU A 17 19.57 10.18 1.17
CA GLU A 17 19.08 9.26 0.16
C GLU A 17 19.92 7.97 0.17
N GLY A 18 19.24 6.84 0.26
CA GLY A 18 19.77 5.48 0.24
C GLY A 18 18.76 4.49 -0.32
N GLU A 19 19.08 3.21 -0.27
CA GLU A 19 18.32 2.13 -0.91
C GLU A 19 16.86 2.00 -0.42
N CYS A 20 16.59 2.42 0.83
CA CYS A 20 15.26 2.39 1.45
C CYS A 20 14.61 3.77 1.62
N THR A 21 15.05 4.76 0.86
CA THR A 21 14.46 6.10 0.86
C THR A 21 14.14 6.51 -0.57
N PHE A 22 13.21 7.43 -0.78
CA PHE A 22 12.92 7.97 -2.10
C PHE A 22 13.93 9.06 -2.50
N LYS A 23 14.10 9.28 -3.80
CA LYS A 23 14.77 10.49 -4.31
C LYS A 23 13.96 11.70 -3.87
N LYS A 24 14.53 12.56 -3.02
CA LYS A 24 13.83 13.73 -2.49
C LYS A 24 13.34 14.63 -3.63
N PRO A 25 12.06 15.02 -3.64
CA PRO A 25 11.56 15.95 -4.64
C PRO A 25 12.34 17.26 -4.64
N ASN A 26 12.52 17.83 -5.82
CA ASN A 26 12.98 19.20 -5.99
C ASN A 26 11.76 20.11 -6.07
N PHE A 27 11.58 20.93 -5.04
CA PHE A 27 10.41 21.79 -4.92
C PHE A 27 10.81 23.26 -4.95
N MET A 28 10.22 24.06 -5.85
CA MET A 28 10.44 25.50 -5.91
C MET A 28 9.23 26.27 -5.42
N ILE A 29 9.47 27.19 -4.48
CA ILE A 29 8.52 28.21 -4.05
C ILE A 29 8.83 29.48 -4.83
N ILE A 30 7.90 29.92 -5.68
CA ILE A 30 7.99 31.15 -6.45
C ILE A 30 7.03 32.17 -5.84
N MET A 31 7.59 33.20 -5.21
CA MET A 31 6.83 34.23 -4.49
C MET A 31 6.77 35.55 -5.27
N ASP A 32 5.56 36.05 -5.46
CA ASP A 32 5.31 37.40 -5.96
C ASP A 32 5.89 38.45 -5.00
N TYR A 33 6.74 39.33 -5.53
CA TYR A 33 7.38 40.42 -4.81
C TYR A 33 6.94 41.78 -5.40
N SER A 34 5.75 41.85 -5.97
CA SER A 34 5.16 43.07 -6.48
C SER A 34 4.79 44.07 -5.37
N SER A 35 4.59 45.33 -5.73
CA SER A 35 4.24 46.35 -4.75
C SER A 35 2.87 46.12 -4.11
N SER A 36 1.95 45.42 -4.79
CA SER A 36 0.62 45.07 -4.26
C SER A 36 0.68 44.13 -3.06
N MET A 37 1.77 43.38 -2.90
CA MET A 37 1.99 42.53 -1.73
C MET A 37 2.13 43.33 -0.42
N ASN A 38 2.29 44.66 -0.47
CA ASN A 38 2.24 45.52 0.71
C ASN A 38 0.81 45.90 1.14
N GLN A 39 -0.21 45.51 0.39
CA GLN A 39 -1.59 45.78 0.78
C GLN A 39 -2.01 44.89 1.95
N ASP A 40 -2.99 45.37 2.72
CA ASP A 40 -3.57 44.64 3.84
C ASP A 40 -4.17 43.31 3.35
N PHE A 41 -3.83 42.23 4.05
CA PHE A 41 -4.46 40.92 3.89
C PHE A 41 -5.38 40.60 5.07
N ASP A 42 -4.97 41.00 6.27
CA ASP A 42 -5.76 41.01 7.51
C ASP A 42 -5.39 42.30 8.29
N PRO A 43 -6.15 42.76 9.30
CA PRO A 43 -5.82 43.99 10.01
C PRO A 43 -4.39 44.00 10.58
N ASN A 44 -3.56 44.91 10.05
CA ASN A 44 -2.14 45.08 10.37
C ASN A 44 -1.20 43.96 9.91
N VAL A 45 -1.62 43.15 8.93
CA VAL A 45 -0.77 42.14 8.30
C VAL A 45 -0.86 42.32 6.79
N THR A 46 0.27 42.61 6.15
CA THR A 46 0.36 42.71 4.69
C THR A 46 0.32 41.33 4.04
N ARG A 47 -0.04 41.27 2.76
CA ARG A 47 0.03 40.04 1.95
C ARG A 47 1.44 39.43 1.95
N TRP A 48 2.48 40.26 1.89
CA TRP A 48 3.88 39.86 2.00
C TRP A 48 4.19 39.20 3.35
N GLU A 49 3.83 39.84 4.47
CA GLU A 49 4.07 39.28 5.80
C GLU A 49 3.34 37.95 6.01
N ALA A 50 2.10 37.83 5.51
CA ALA A 50 1.35 36.59 5.57
C ALA A 50 2.00 35.48 4.72
N ALA A 51 2.46 35.79 3.51
CA ALA A 51 3.14 34.84 2.64
C ALA A 51 4.48 34.37 3.22
N VAL A 52 5.28 35.29 3.77
CA VAL A 52 6.52 34.96 4.49
C VAL A 52 6.22 34.02 5.66
N ASN A 53 5.23 34.35 6.49
CA ASN A 53 4.85 33.53 7.64
C ASN A 53 4.40 32.13 7.20
N ALA A 54 3.54 32.04 6.19
CA ALA A 54 3.04 30.75 5.70
C ALA A 54 4.18 29.84 5.20
N VAL A 55 5.17 30.39 4.48
CA VAL A 55 6.35 29.62 4.03
C VAL A 55 7.25 29.23 5.22
N GLN A 56 7.43 30.10 6.22
CA GLN A 56 8.19 29.77 7.42
C GLN A 56 7.50 28.68 8.26
N GLU A 57 6.18 28.72 8.39
CA GLU A 57 5.40 27.67 9.04
C GLU A 57 5.52 26.34 8.27
N LEU A 58 5.46 26.37 6.94
CA LEU A 58 5.68 25.19 6.10
C LEU A 58 7.04 24.52 6.38
N MET A 59 8.11 25.30 6.59
CA MET A 59 9.44 24.75 6.90
C MET A 59 9.55 24.08 8.27
N THR A 60 8.69 24.47 9.22
CA THR A 60 8.79 24.10 10.65
C THR A 60 7.70 23.12 11.10
N THR A 61 6.58 23.03 10.39
CA THR A 61 5.46 22.14 10.67
C THR A 61 5.86 20.66 10.55
N ASP A 62 5.12 19.77 11.22
CA ASP A 62 5.32 18.31 11.20
C ASP A 62 6.76 17.88 11.50
N ASN A 63 7.34 18.45 12.56
CA ASN A 63 8.73 18.20 12.95
C ASN A 63 9.71 18.48 11.80
N SER A 64 9.41 19.50 11.01
CA SER A 64 10.18 19.91 9.83
C SER A 64 10.23 18.83 8.74
N PHE A 65 9.15 18.05 8.59
CA PHE A 65 9.05 17.00 7.56
C PHE A 65 9.40 17.53 6.17
N PHE A 66 8.81 18.66 5.79
CA PHE A 66 8.98 19.26 4.47
C PHE A 66 10.44 19.58 4.18
N SER A 67 11.11 20.26 5.13
CA SER A 67 12.51 20.60 4.96
C SER A 67 13.44 19.41 5.03
N LYS A 68 13.08 18.32 5.74
CA LYS A 68 13.92 17.11 5.82
C LYS A 68 13.85 16.24 4.56
N ASN A 69 12.70 16.20 3.91
CA ASN A 69 12.37 15.23 2.87
C ASN A 69 12.33 15.80 1.45
N MET A 70 12.59 17.10 1.26
CA MET A 70 12.64 17.75 -0.05
C MET A 70 13.91 18.57 -0.20
N ASN A 71 14.34 18.79 -1.46
CA ASN A 71 15.32 19.82 -1.79
C ASN A 71 14.55 21.07 -2.21
N ILE A 72 14.71 22.16 -1.46
CA ILE A 72 13.82 23.32 -1.60
C ILE A 72 14.54 24.45 -2.32
N ALA A 73 13.90 25.09 -3.28
CA ALA A 73 14.33 26.37 -3.83
C ALA A 73 13.33 27.46 -3.46
N LEU A 74 13.83 28.66 -3.22
CA LEU A 74 13.02 29.86 -2.98
C LEU A 74 13.40 30.91 -4.02
N MET A 75 12.41 31.39 -4.76
CA MET A 75 12.57 32.46 -5.73
C MET A 75 11.55 33.56 -5.47
N ARG A 76 12.00 34.81 -5.57
CA ARG A 76 11.13 35.98 -5.64
C ARG A 76 11.14 36.55 -7.05
N PHE A 77 10.01 37.11 -7.47
CA PHE A 77 9.92 37.74 -8.79
C PHE A 77 9.18 39.08 -8.76
N GLY A 78 9.55 39.93 -9.71
CA GLY A 78 8.93 41.24 -9.95
C GLY A 78 8.81 41.50 -11.44
N HIS A 79 9.19 42.69 -11.89
CA HIS A 79 9.30 43.04 -13.31
C HIS A 79 10.76 43.38 -13.65
N ASP A 80 11.11 43.29 -14.92
CA ASP A 80 12.37 43.79 -15.45
C ASP A 80 12.15 45.15 -16.12
N PRO A 81 12.68 46.27 -15.58
CA PRO A 81 12.44 47.59 -16.14
C PRO A 81 12.97 47.77 -17.58
N ASP A 82 13.93 46.94 -18.01
CA ASP A 82 14.48 46.96 -19.37
C ASP A 82 14.88 45.55 -19.85
N PRO A 83 13.91 44.72 -20.25
CA PRO A 83 14.10 43.29 -20.56
C PRO A 83 15.03 42.99 -21.74
N ASN A 84 15.49 44.02 -22.46
CA ASN A 84 16.45 43.85 -23.55
C ASN A 84 17.91 43.99 -23.09
N ASN A 85 18.13 44.41 -21.84
CA ASN A 85 19.45 44.66 -21.28
C ASN A 85 19.65 43.80 -20.03
N PRO A 86 20.55 42.81 -20.05
CA PRO A 86 20.83 41.99 -18.87
C PRO A 86 21.45 42.78 -17.71
N GLY A 87 21.24 42.30 -16.49
CA GLY A 87 21.73 42.91 -15.26
C GLY A 87 20.93 44.13 -14.78
N THR A 88 19.68 44.29 -15.21
CA THR A 88 18.82 45.40 -14.80
C THR A 88 18.30 45.21 -13.39
N THR A 89 18.27 46.29 -12.63
CA THR A 89 17.69 46.33 -11.28
C THR A 89 16.53 47.30 -11.24
N ILE A 90 15.53 47.04 -10.41
CA ILE A 90 14.39 47.95 -10.24
C ILE A 90 14.84 49.22 -9.52
N PRO A 91 14.58 50.43 -10.06
CA PRO A 91 15.00 51.68 -9.42
C PRO A 91 14.42 51.87 -8.01
N ASN A 92 15.30 52.16 -7.04
CA ASN A 92 14.99 52.33 -5.61
C ASN A 92 14.58 51.05 -4.87
N ASP A 93 14.56 49.91 -5.54
CA ASP A 93 14.43 48.63 -4.87
C ASP A 93 15.78 48.18 -4.27
N THR A 94 15.74 47.55 -3.11
CA THR A 94 16.94 47.03 -2.42
C THR A 94 16.91 45.52 -2.23
N SER A 95 15.90 44.86 -2.79
CA SER A 95 15.62 43.44 -2.57
C SER A 95 16.60 42.51 -3.31
N GLY A 96 17.36 43.02 -4.26
CA GLY A 96 18.33 42.24 -5.03
C GLY A 96 17.76 41.54 -6.27
N ILE A 97 16.52 41.83 -6.66
CA ILE A 97 15.95 41.36 -7.93
C ILE A 97 16.75 41.94 -9.11
N VAL A 98 17.21 41.05 -9.98
CA VAL A 98 17.94 41.35 -11.22
C VAL A 98 17.22 40.66 -12.37
N ASP A 99 17.01 41.36 -13.48
CA ASP A 99 16.31 40.85 -14.67
C ASP A 99 14.90 40.29 -14.35
N GLY A 100 14.29 40.81 -13.28
CA GLY A 100 12.95 40.46 -12.83
C GLY A 100 12.85 39.27 -11.86
N GLN A 101 13.95 38.59 -11.52
CA GLN A 101 13.94 37.48 -10.54
C GLN A 101 15.06 37.60 -9.49
N ALA A 102 14.90 36.90 -8.38
CA ALA A 102 15.97 36.58 -7.42
C ALA A 102 15.77 35.14 -6.95
N LEU A 103 16.74 34.26 -7.23
CA LEU A 103 16.78 32.92 -6.65
C LEU A 103 17.49 33.01 -5.31
N ASP A 104 16.72 33.15 -4.23
CA ASP A 104 17.30 33.43 -2.91
C ASP A 104 17.83 32.18 -2.21
N VAL A 105 17.23 31.02 -2.49
CA VAL A 105 17.70 29.72 -2.00
C VAL A 105 17.72 28.72 -3.14
N HIS A 106 18.85 28.05 -3.27
CA HIS A 106 19.07 27.00 -4.25
C HIS A 106 18.74 25.62 -3.68
N TRP A 107 18.13 24.75 -4.51
CA TRP A 107 18.07 23.30 -4.21
C TRP A 107 19.37 22.58 -4.62
N TYR A 108 20.18 23.20 -5.49
CA TYR A 108 21.52 22.78 -5.88
C TYR A 108 22.30 23.96 -6.48
N ASP A 109 23.62 23.87 -6.46
CA ASP A 109 24.48 24.91 -7.04
C ASP A 109 25.05 24.45 -8.40
N PRO A 110 24.62 25.03 -9.54
CA PRO A 110 25.13 24.71 -10.86
C PRO A 110 26.57 25.18 -11.09
N MET A 111 27.19 25.88 -10.15
CA MET A 111 28.61 26.28 -10.18
C MET A 111 29.49 25.42 -9.26
N SER A 112 28.89 24.70 -8.31
CA SER A 112 29.61 23.77 -7.42
C SER A 112 30.33 22.67 -8.20
N MET A 113 31.41 22.13 -7.65
CA MET A 113 32.18 21.10 -8.34
C MET A 113 31.50 19.73 -8.30
N ASP A 114 30.76 19.44 -7.23
CA ASP A 114 30.05 18.17 -7.04
C ASP A 114 28.61 18.18 -7.59
N LYS A 115 28.07 19.36 -7.90
CA LYS A 115 26.68 19.58 -8.37
C LYS A 115 25.62 19.07 -7.40
N SER A 116 26.00 18.69 -6.17
CA SER A 116 25.12 17.98 -5.26
C SER A 116 23.88 18.78 -4.87
N TYR A 117 22.77 18.07 -4.65
CA TYR A 117 21.59 18.70 -4.06
C TYR A 117 21.86 19.14 -2.62
N ILE A 118 21.32 20.29 -2.28
CA ILE A 118 21.41 20.87 -0.95
C ILE A 118 20.26 20.31 -0.12
N ASN A 119 20.62 19.31 0.66
CA ASN A 119 19.71 18.60 1.54
C ASN A 119 19.37 19.44 2.80
N CYS A 120 18.13 19.32 3.29
CA CYS A 120 17.71 19.91 4.56
C CYS A 120 17.91 21.44 4.68
N ASN A 121 17.61 22.16 3.60
CA ASN A 121 17.86 23.59 3.48
C ASN A 121 16.70 24.49 3.94
N GLY A 122 15.71 23.97 4.65
CA GLY A 122 14.57 24.77 5.13
C GLY A 122 14.97 25.95 6.03
N GLN A 123 16.04 25.82 6.83
CA GLN A 123 16.53 26.95 7.61
C GLN A 123 17.07 28.08 6.73
N ALA A 124 17.70 27.75 5.59
CA ALA A 124 18.16 28.77 4.64
C ALA A 124 16.99 29.52 4.02
N VAL A 125 15.85 28.86 3.79
CA VAL A 125 14.60 29.51 3.36
C VAL A 125 14.10 30.50 4.41
N ILE A 126 14.05 30.08 5.68
CA ILE A 126 13.63 30.96 6.80
C ILE A 126 14.57 32.17 6.92
N ASP A 127 15.88 31.93 6.90
CA ASP A 127 16.89 32.99 7.03
C ASP A 127 16.85 33.96 5.84
N SER A 128 16.66 33.44 4.63
CA SER A 128 16.50 34.25 3.42
C SER A 128 15.29 35.18 3.52
N LEU A 129 14.12 34.65 3.91
CA LEU A 129 12.90 35.44 4.06
C LEU A 129 13.03 36.50 5.18
N ASN A 130 13.65 36.15 6.31
CA ASN A 130 13.89 37.09 7.41
C ASN A 130 14.81 38.26 7.03
N ASN A 131 15.73 38.03 6.09
CA ASN A 131 16.65 39.06 5.60
C ASN A 131 16.09 39.86 4.42
N THR A 132 14.95 39.43 3.87
CA THR A 132 14.32 40.09 2.73
C THR A 132 13.36 41.18 3.22
N PRO A 133 13.58 42.46 2.84
CA PRO A 133 12.65 43.53 3.21
C PRO A 133 11.30 43.36 2.51
N ALA A 134 10.28 44.10 2.96
CA ALA A 134 9.02 44.17 2.22
C ALA A 134 9.22 44.82 0.83
N PRO A 135 8.38 44.49 -0.18
CA PRO A 135 8.51 45.05 -1.52
C PRO A 135 8.45 46.57 -1.54
N LEU A 136 9.09 47.18 -2.54
CA LEU A 136 9.05 48.63 -2.71
C LEU A 136 7.59 49.13 -2.77
N CYS A 137 7.22 50.04 -1.86
CA CYS A 137 5.92 50.71 -1.86
C CYS A 137 6.13 52.22 -2.07
N GLN A 138 5.73 52.73 -3.25
CA GLN A 138 5.71 54.16 -3.54
C GLN A 138 4.27 54.70 -3.58
N GLY A 139 4.04 55.77 -2.80
CA GLY A 139 2.75 56.46 -2.72
C GLY A 139 1.72 55.74 -1.85
N GLN A 140 0.49 56.26 -1.82
CA GLN A 140 -0.59 55.74 -0.96
C GLN A 140 -1.18 54.40 -1.43
N ASN A 141 -0.97 54.01 -2.69
CA ASN A 141 -1.51 52.77 -3.25
C ASN A 141 -0.44 51.68 -3.42
N CYS A 142 0.75 51.85 -2.83
CA CYS A 142 1.92 50.98 -3.01
C CYS A 142 2.15 50.56 -4.47
N SER A 143 2.84 51.42 -5.22
CA SER A 143 3.25 51.15 -6.61
C SER A 143 4.76 51.08 -6.74
N GLY A 144 5.27 50.46 -7.81
CA GLY A 144 6.72 50.43 -8.10
C GLY A 144 7.23 49.13 -8.73
N ILE A 145 6.68 47.98 -8.36
CA ILE A 145 7.08 46.65 -8.84
C ILE A 145 5.85 45.95 -9.44
N GLY A 146 5.92 45.59 -10.72
CA GLY A 146 4.92 44.76 -11.40
C GLY A 146 5.17 43.25 -11.23
N THR A 147 4.32 42.43 -11.85
CA THR A 147 4.19 40.98 -11.63
C THR A 147 4.49 40.21 -12.91
N TRP A 148 5.76 40.12 -13.34
CA TRP A 148 6.13 39.37 -14.55
C TRP A 148 6.22 37.86 -14.28
N THR A 149 5.08 37.24 -14.03
CA THR A 149 4.94 35.82 -13.67
C THR A 149 5.56 34.88 -14.70
N LYS A 150 5.43 35.19 -16.01
CA LYS A 150 6.01 34.35 -17.05
C LYS A 150 7.53 34.29 -16.96
N GLY A 151 8.21 35.42 -16.69
CA GLY A 151 9.65 35.45 -16.52
C GLY A 151 10.12 34.54 -15.38
N ALA A 152 9.36 34.51 -14.27
CA ALA A 152 9.65 33.62 -13.15
C ALA A 152 9.52 32.13 -13.53
N LEU A 153 8.44 31.75 -14.23
CA LEU A 153 8.26 30.37 -14.70
C LEU A 153 9.30 29.98 -15.76
N ASP A 154 9.69 30.90 -16.64
CA ASP A 154 10.73 30.65 -17.65
C ASP A 154 12.09 30.41 -16.98
N PHE A 155 12.42 31.20 -15.96
CA PHE A 155 13.63 30.99 -15.16
C PHE A 155 13.60 29.62 -14.47
N ALA A 156 12.48 29.29 -13.80
CA ALA A 156 12.31 28.00 -13.13
C ALA A 156 12.47 26.84 -14.12
N SER A 157 11.87 26.95 -15.30
CA SER A 157 11.95 25.97 -16.38
C SER A 157 13.39 25.74 -16.85
N GLN A 158 14.19 26.81 -16.98
CA GLN A 158 15.61 26.72 -17.33
C GLN A 158 16.45 26.10 -16.20
N LEU A 159 16.18 26.45 -14.94
CA LEU A 159 16.89 25.87 -13.80
C LEU A 159 16.60 24.37 -13.68
N ILE A 160 15.37 23.94 -13.93
CA ILE A 160 15.00 22.52 -13.94
C ILE A 160 15.74 21.77 -15.06
N ASP A 161 15.81 22.35 -16.27
CA ASP A 161 16.57 21.74 -17.37
C ASP A 161 18.05 21.60 -17.02
N GLN A 162 18.65 22.64 -16.43
CA GLN A 162 20.04 22.60 -15.99
C GLN A 162 20.24 21.57 -14.88
N SER A 163 19.33 21.48 -13.92
CA SER A 163 19.38 20.51 -12.81
C SER A 163 19.34 19.08 -13.31
N ARG A 164 18.45 18.80 -14.27
CA ARG A 164 18.34 17.49 -14.93
C ARG A 164 19.57 17.17 -15.77
N ALA A 165 20.15 18.15 -16.46
CA ALA A 165 21.37 17.97 -17.23
C ALA A 165 22.59 17.65 -16.34
N ASP A 166 22.67 18.27 -15.17
CA ASP A 166 23.73 18.03 -14.19
C ASP A 166 23.53 16.71 -13.41
N HIS A 167 22.30 16.18 -13.37
CA HIS A 167 21.92 14.94 -12.67
C HIS A 167 21.23 13.91 -13.60
N PRO A 168 21.94 13.34 -14.58
CA PRO A 168 21.34 12.39 -15.52
C PRO A 168 20.83 11.10 -14.84
N ASP A 169 21.41 10.72 -13.70
CA ASP A 169 21.01 9.53 -12.93
C ASP A 169 19.65 9.70 -12.21
N ASP A 170 19.13 10.93 -12.15
CA ASP A 170 17.80 11.23 -11.65
C ASP A 170 16.69 11.04 -12.68
N ILE A 171 17.05 10.68 -13.92
CA ILE A 171 16.12 10.47 -15.03
C ILE A 171 16.10 8.98 -15.38
N ASP A 172 15.03 8.30 -15.01
CA ASP A 172 14.79 6.92 -15.43
C ASP A 172 13.84 6.90 -16.64
N ASN A 173 14.43 6.60 -17.81
CA ASN A 173 13.70 6.52 -19.08
C ASN A 173 12.88 5.23 -19.24
N MET A 174 13.11 4.22 -18.39
CA MET A 174 12.36 2.97 -18.38
C MET A 174 11.20 3.02 -17.40
N ASP A 175 11.37 3.73 -16.29
CA ASP A 175 10.37 3.87 -15.24
C ASP A 175 10.33 5.32 -14.71
N PRO A 176 9.52 6.21 -15.33
CA PRO A 176 9.40 7.61 -14.91
C PRO A 176 9.05 7.78 -13.43
N SER A 177 8.40 6.78 -12.80
CA SER A 177 8.06 6.81 -11.37
C SER A 177 9.29 6.74 -10.44
N LYS A 178 10.46 6.36 -10.97
CA LYS A 178 11.75 6.38 -10.29
C LYS A 178 12.60 7.61 -10.58
N SER A 179 12.09 8.51 -11.41
CA SER A 179 12.73 9.80 -11.66
C SER A 179 12.50 10.73 -10.48
N ARG A 180 13.44 11.63 -10.22
CA ARG A 180 13.26 12.65 -9.17
C ARG A 180 12.12 13.59 -9.58
N LEU A 181 11.10 13.71 -8.72
CA LEU A 181 10.00 14.63 -8.92
C LEU A 181 10.49 16.09 -8.87
N TYR A 182 10.02 16.91 -9.80
CA TYR A 182 10.16 18.37 -9.76
C TYR A 182 8.76 18.97 -9.67
N ALA A 183 8.54 19.91 -8.76
CA ALA A 183 7.27 20.59 -8.63
C ALA A 183 7.46 22.07 -8.28
N ILE A 184 6.52 22.91 -8.72
CA ILE A 184 6.54 24.36 -8.50
C ILE A 184 5.27 24.78 -7.77
N VAL A 185 5.40 25.63 -6.76
CA VAL A 185 4.30 26.43 -6.24
C VAL A 185 4.51 27.89 -6.60
N LEU A 186 3.53 28.47 -7.29
CA LEU A 186 3.46 29.88 -7.62
C LEU A 186 2.50 30.57 -6.66
N MET A 187 3.00 31.51 -5.87
CA MET A 187 2.19 32.39 -5.01
C MET A 187 2.07 33.75 -5.68
N THR A 188 0.85 34.23 -5.93
CA THR A 188 0.62 35.54 -6.56
C THR A 188 -0.60 36.26 -6.00
N ASP A 189 -0.55 37.60 -5.97
CA ASP A 189 -1.61 38.43 -5.41
C ASP A 189 -2.38 39.27 -6.42
N GLY A 190 -1.99 39.25 -7.69
CA GLY A 190 -2.62 40.06 -8.72
C GLY A 190 -2.39 39.58 -10.14
N LEU A 191 -2.95 40.33 -11.09
CA LEU A 191 -2.81 40.05 -12.52
C LEU A 191 -1.33 40.11 -12.95
N TRP A 192 -0.89 39.13 -13.74
CA TRP A 192 0.43 39.17 -14.35
C TRP A 192 0.57 40.35 -15.33
N THR A 193 1.79 40.84 -15.48
CA THR A 193 2.14 41.97 -16.32
C THR A 193 3.14 41.61 -17.42
N SER A 194 3.30 42.49 -18.41
CA SER A 194 4.42 42.50 -19.35
C SER A 194 5.78 42.49 -18.62
N PRO A 195 6.88 42.12 -19.30
CA PRO A 195 8.21 42.08 -18.70
C PRO A 195 8.60 43.37 -17.98
N ASN A 196 8.26 44.53 -18.55
CA ASN A 196 8.51 45.84 -17.96
C ASN A 196 7.49 46.32 -16.91
N GLY A 197 6.54 45.49 -16.52
CA GLY A 197 5.56 45.80 -15.48
C GLY A 197 4.49 46.83 -15.88
N THR A 198 4.44 47.26 -17.15
CA THR A 198 3.58 48.39 -17.58
C THR A 198 2.21 47.99 -18.12
N GLN A 199 2.04 46.76 -18.60
CA GLN A 199 0.79 46.29 -19.20
C GLN A 199 0.29 45.04 -18.48
N GLN A 200 -0.95 45.05 -18.01
CA GLN A 200 -1.58 43.88 -17.39
C GLN A 200 -2.19 42.96 -18.45
N LEU A 201 -2.00 41.65 -18.28
CA LEU A 201 -2.54 40.60 -19.16
C LEU A 201 -2.19 40.80 -20.66
N ASN A 202 -1.08 41.48 -20.94
CA ASN A 202 -0.66 41.85 -22.29
C ASN A 202 0.88 42.00 -22.33
N PRO A 203 1.54 41.61 -23.43
CA PRO A 203 1.00 40.86 -24.57
C PRO A 203 0.65 39.41 -24.25
N PRO A 204 -0.26 38.77 -25.02
CA PRO A 204 -0.60 37.35 -24.81
C PRO A 204 0.59 36.40 -24.86
N SER A 205 1.69 36.78 -25.53
CA SER A 205 2.96 36.03 -25.52
C SER A 205 3.61 35.97 -24.13
N GLU A 206 3.22 36.87 -23.23
CA GLU A 206 3.68 36.97 -21.85
C GLU A 206 2.72 36.26 -20.87
N ASN A 207 1.76 35.48 -21.39
CA ASN A 207 0.87 34.69 -20.56
C ASN A 207 1.67 33.54 -19.87
N PRO A 208 1.73 33.50 -18.53
CA PRO A 208 2.42 32.45 -17.78
C PRO A 208 1.88 31.03 -18.02
N ALA A 209 0.61 30.87 -18.42
CA ALA A 209 0.03 29.57 -18.74
C ALA A 209 0.77 28.86 -19.89
N ILE A 210 1.44 29.60 -20.77
CA ILE A 210 2.28 29.03 -21.84
C ILE A 210 3.43 28.22 -21.23
N THR A 211 4.13 28.78 -20.24
CA THR A 211 5.27 28.13 -19.61
C THR A 211 4.82 27.03 -18.64
N ALA A 212 3.74 27.24 -17.89
CA ALA A 212 3.16 26.20 -17.05
C ALA A 212 2.73 24.97 -17.89
N GLY A 213 2.13 25.20 -19.06
CA GLY A 213 1.77 24.15 -20.01
C GLY A 213 2.96 23.36 -20.55
N ASP A 214 4.08 24.05 -20.85
CA ASP A 214 5.32 23.41 -21.27
C ASP A 214 5.96 22.58 -20.15
N LEU A 215 6.03 23.15 -18.94
CA LEU A 215 6.49 22.47 -17.73
C LEU A 215 5.73 21.18 -17.48
N TYR A 216 4.40 21.20 -17.53
CA TYR A 216 3.60 20.01 -17.33
C TYR A 216 3.72 19.03 -18.51
N SER A 217 3.42 19.48 -19.73
CA SER A 217 3.23 18.57 -20.87
C SER A 217 4.52 18.01 -21.44
N ASN A 218 5.62 18.77 -21.38
CA ASN A 218 6.90 18.39 -21.99
C ASN A 218 7.95 18.03 -20.95
N LYS A 219 7.79 18.48 -19.71
CA LYS A 219 8.78 18.28 -18.65
C LYS A 219 8.26 17.51 -17.44
N ASP A 220 6.98 17.17 -17.39
CA ASP A 220 6.37 16.45 -16.26
C ASP A 220 6.60 17.18 -14.92
N VAL A 221 6.42 18.50 -14.93
CA VAL A 221 6.56 19.37 -13.76
C VAL A 221 5.20 20.02 -13.47
N PRO A 222 4.46 19.58 -12.44
CA PRO A 222 3.24 20.23 -12.03
C PRO A 222 3.51 21.64 -11.49
N THR A 223 2.60 22.57 -11.82
CA THR A 223 2.61 23.94 -11.30
C THR A 223 1.35 24.15 -10.46
N TYR A 224 1.53 24.24 -9.14
CA TYR A 224 0.49 24.61 -8.19
C TYR A 224 0.40 26.14 -8.12
N VAL A 225 -0.81 26.69 -8.11
CA VAL A 225 -1.03 28.14 -8.01
C VAL A 225 -1.77 28.44 -6.73
N VAL A 226 -1.17 29.24 -5.86
CA VAL A 226 -1.80 29.76 -4.64
C VAL A 226 -2.11 31.23 -4.86
N ALA A 227 -3.40 31.53 -4.99
CA ALA A 227 -3.91 32.87 -5.25
C ALA A 227 -4.31 33.53 -3.93
N LEU A 228 -3.82 34.75 -3.68
CA LEU A 228 -4.20 35.57 -2.54
C LEU A 228 -4.63 36.97 -2.98
N GLY A 229 -5.30 37.71 -2.11
CA GLY A 229 -5.68 39.09 -2.40
C GLY A 229 -6.52 39.22 -3.67
N ASP A 230 -6.05 40.03 -4.63
CA ASP A 230 -6.81 40.35 -5.84
C ASP A 230 -6.75 39.25 -6.90
N ALA A 231 -5.81 38.30 -6.77
CA ALA A 231 -5.71 37.12 -7.63
C ALA A 231 -6.75 36.04 -7.30
N MET A 232 -7.37 36.08 -6.12
CA MET A 232 -8.34 35.07 -5.72
C MET A 232 -9.55 35.03 -6.66
N GLY A 233 -9.96 33.82 -7.04
CA GLY A 233 -11.10 33.57 -7.93
C GLY A 233 -10.97 34.20 -9.32
N GLN A 234 -9.76 34.63 -9.73
CA GLN A 234 -9.52 35.17 -11.05
C GLN A 234 -9.33 34.04 -12.06
N MET A 235 -9.90 34.18 -13.26
CA MET A 235 -9.79 33.12 -14.27
C MET A 235 -8.35 32.83 -14.72
N PHE A 236 -7.44 33.81 -14.62
CA PHE A 236 -6.06 33.61 -15.05
C PHE A 236 -5.27 32.68 -14.11
N THR A 237 -5.59 32.65 -12.80
CA THR A 237 -4.90 31.76 -11.87
C THR A 237 -5.31 30.31 -12.13
N ASP A 238 -6.59 30.07 -12.36
CA ASP A 238 -7.12 28.77 -12.81
C ASP A 238 -6.57 28.37 -14.17
N GLU A 239 -6.40 29.30 -15.11
CA GLU A 239 -5.77 29.05 -16.41
C GLU A 239 -4.33 28.55 -16.24
N ILE A 240 -3.53 29.18 -15.36
CA ILE A 240 -2.16 28.75 -15.07
C ILE A 240 -2.14 27.38 -14.40
N ALA A 241 -2.97 27.17 -13.37
CA ALA A 241 -3.05 25.89 -12.65
C ALA A 241 -3.49 24.74 -13.58
N MET A 242 -4.49 24.98 -14.42
CA MET A 242 -4.98 24.02 -15.41
C MET A 242 -3.90 23.70 -16.44
N ALA A 243 -3.19 24.70 -16.97
CA ALA A 243 -2.06 24.48 -17.86
C ALA A 243 -0.94 23.71 -17.16
N GLY A 244 -0.71 23.99 -15.88
CA GLY A 244 0.26 23.34 -15.01
C GLY A 244 -0.15 21.98 -14.46
N GLY A 245 -1.28 21.41 -14.90
CA GLY A 245 -1.73 20.07 -14.53
C GLY A 245 -2.43 19.93 -13.17
N THR A 246 -2.62 21.01 -12.42
CA THR A 246 -3.21 21.02 -11.07
C THR A 246 -4.70 21.40 -11.07
N MET A 247 -5.28 21.57 -12.26
CA MET A 247 -6.70 21.81 -12.55
C MET A 247 -7.25 23.18 -12.11
N GLN A 248 -7.02 23.60 -10.87
CA GLN A 248 -7.56 24.84 -10.31
C GLN A 248 -6.55 25.50 -9.35
N ALA A 249 -6.57 26.82 -9.29
CA ALA A 249 -5.80 27.54 -8.28
C ALA A 249 -6.42 27.37 -6.88
N ILE A 250 -5.57 27.42 -5.86
CA ILE A 250 -5.98 27.35 -4.46
C ILE A 250 -6.11 28.78 -3.93
N ASP A 251 -7.33 29.18 -3.62
CA ASP A 251 -7.64 30.50 -3.09
C ASP A 251 -7.34 30.59 -1.58
N ALA A 252 -6.55 31.57 -1.17
CA ALA A 252 -6.21 31.87 0.22
C ALA A 252 -6.75 33.25 0.62
N GLY A 253 -7.85 33.29 1.37
CA GLY A 253 -8.55 34.52 1.75
C GLY A 253 -8.09 35.18 3.04
N ASN A 254 -7.23 34.51 3.82
CA ASN A 254 -6.65 35.05 5.05
C ASN A 254 -5.35 34.30 5.40
N PRO A 255 -4.56 34.77 6.38
CA PRO A 255 -3.27 34.15 6.72
C PRO A 255 -3.35 32.65 7.04
N GLN A 256 -4.38 32.22 7.77
CA GLN A 256 -4.55 30.79 8.10
C GLN A 256 -4.87 29.96 6.86
N GLN A 257 -5.76 30.45 5.99
CA GLN A 257 -6.05 29.77 4.74
C GLN A 257 -4.82 29.69 3.83
N LEU A 258 -3.91 30.66 3.88
CA LEU A 258 -2.66 30.59 3.11
C LEU A 258 -1.75 29.45 3.61
N ILE A 259 -1.65 29.28 4.92
CA ILE A 259 -0.96 28.15 5.54
C ILE A 259 -1.62 26.83 5.12
N ASP A 260 -2.94 26.75 5.21
CA ASP A 260 -3.71 25.54 4.87
C ASP A 260 -3.57 25.20 3.38
N SER A 261 -3.56 26.20 2.49
CA SER A 261 -3.31 26.04 1.05
C SER A 261 -1.93 25.47 0.77
N LEU A 262 -0.88 25.94 1.46
CA LEU A 262 0.46 25.37 1.31
C LEU A 262 0.51 23.93 1.85
N LYS A 263 -0.18 23.62 2.96
CA LYS A 263 -0.29 22.25 3.48
C LYS A 263 -0.99 21.34 2.47
N GLN A 264 -2.05 21.80 1.79
CA GLN A 264 -2.70 21.05 0.72
C GLN A 264 -1.72 20.71 -0.41
N VAL A 265 -0.89 21.66 -0.86
CA VAL A 265 0.14 21.41 -1.88
C VAL A 265 1.14 20.35 -1.40
N VAL A 266 1.53 20.38 -0.13
CA VAL A 266 2.41 19.35 0.44
C VAL A 266 1.74 17.97 0.43
N GLU A 267 0.48 17.87 0.82
CA GLU A 267 -0.25 16.59 0.79
C GLU A 267 -0.41 16.06 -0.64
N ASP A 268 -0.70 16.92 -1.61
CA ASP A 268 -0.76 16.52 -3.01
C ASP A 268 0.60 15.99 -3.51
N ILE A 269 1.71 16.63 -3.09
CA ILE A 269 3.06 16.15 -3.40
C ILE A 269 3.36 14.84 -2.67
N LYS A 270 3.01 14.70 -1.38
CA LYS A 270 3.16 13.45 -0.63
C LYS A 270 2.41 12.30 -1.29
N ASN A 271 1.23 12.56 -1.85
CA ASN A 271 0.45 11.56 -2.58
C ASN A 271 1.02 11.25 -3.97
N SER A 272 1.74 12.21 -4.58
CA SER A 272 2.34 12.07 -5.92
C SER A 272 3.74 11.42 -5.89
N VAL A 273 4.49 11.67 -4.81
CA VAL A 273 5.70 10.93 -4.49
C VAL A 273 5.23 9.59 -3.99
N ILE A 274 5.45 8.54 -4.77
CA ILE A 274 5.25 7.17 -4.32
C ILE A 274 6.18 6.97 -3.12
N ILE A 275 5.70 7.25 -1.91
CA ILE A 275 6.11 6.48 -0.75
C ILE A 275 5.85 5.05 -1.22
N PRO A 276 6.83 4.14 -1.21
CA PRO A 276 6.54 2.74 -1.40
C PRO A 276 5.57 2.34 -0.29
N THR A 277 4.27 2.50 -0.51
CA THR A 277 3.22 1.98 0.35
C THR A 277 3.24 0.49 0.13
N CYS A 278 4.13 -0.16 0.86
CA CYS A 278 4.30 -1.59 0.84
C CYS A 278 3.05 -2.35 1.32
N THR A 279 2.05 -1.66 1.86
CA THR A 279 0.75 -2.24 2.26
C THR A 279 0.08 -3.02 1.14
N SER A 280 0.29 -2.62 -0.13
CA SER A 280 -0.23 -3.33 -1.30
C SER A 280 0.55 -4.63 -1.61
N GLY A 281 1.84 -4.70 -1.27
CA GLY A 281 2.73 -5.82 -1.56
C GLY A 281 2.94 -6.82 -0.40
N LEU A 282 2.46 -6.54 0.82
CA LEU A 282 2.71 -7.42 1.97
C LEU A 282 2.18 -8.85 1.71
N PRO A 283 2.91 -9.91 2.08
CA PRO A 283 2.45 -11.28 1.91
C PRO A 283 1.12 -11.56 2.62
N ARG A 284 0.31 -12.42 2.01
CA ARG A 284 -0.96 -12.93 2.57
C ARG A 284 -0.77 -14.41 2.91
N ILE A 285 -0.83 -14.75 4.20
CA ILE A 285 -0.62 -16.11 4.70
C ILE A 285 -1.94 -16.66 5.23
N MET A 286 -2.39 -17.79 4.68
CA MET A 286 -3.56 -18.51 5.18
C MET A 286 -3.13 -19.78 5.91
N ILE A 287 -3.45 -19.88 7.19
CA ILE A 287 -3.28 -21.10 7.97
C ILE A 287 -4.52 -21.96 7.80
N ILE A 288 -4.33 -23.21 7.37
CA ILE A 288 -5.37 -24.19 7.14
C ILE A 288 -5.19 -25.27 8.21
N LEU A 289 -5.98 -25.19 9.28
CA LEU A 289 -5.84 -26.00 10.48
C LEU A 289 -6.84 -27.17 10.47
N ASP A 290 -6.34 -28.36 10.71
CA ASP A 290 -7.17 -29.54 10.93
C ASP A 290 -7.96 -29.40 12.24
N ALA A 291 -9.26 -29.61 12.13
CA ALA A 291 -10.27 -29.59 13.18
C ALA A 291 -11.00 -30.93 13.25
N SER A 292 -10.30 -32.02 12.91
CA SER A 292 -10.73 -33.38 13.17
C SER A 292 -10.93 -33.61 14.68
N SER A 293 -11.76 -34.59 15.05
CA SER A 293 -11.98 -34.89 16.47
C SER A 293 -10.72 -35.45 17.16
N SER A 294 -9.73 -35.96 16.40
CA SER A 294 -8.46 -36.42 16.98
C SER A 294 -7.66 -35.29 17.60
N MET A 295 -7.82 -34.05 17.13
CA MET A 295 -7.21 -32.87 17.73
C MET A 295 -7.64 -32.65 19.19
N LEU A 296 -8.78 -33.20 19.64
CA LEU A 296 -9.25 -33.12 21.02
C LEU A 296 -8.83 -34.31 21.90
N ASN A 297 -8.15 -35.30 21.33
CA ASN A 297 -7.82 -36.54 22.01
C ASN A 297 -6.34 -36.59 22.39
N VAL A 298 -6.02 -37.34 23.45
CA VAL A 298 -4.66 -37.71 23.82
C VAL A 298 -4.65 -39.23 24.01
N GLY A 299 -4.07 -39.93 23.03
CA GLY A 299 -4.18 -41.38 22.94
C GLY A 299 -5.64 -41.82 22.76
N ASN A 300 -6.12 -42.74 23.61
CA ASN A 300 -7.43 -43.36 23.46
C ASN A 300 -8.55 -42.70 24.30
N GLN A 301 -8.43 -41.42 24.63
CA GLN A 301 -9.41 -40.67 25.41
C GLN A 301 -9.38 -39.17 25.06
N ALA A 302 -10.45 -38.45 25.37
CA ALA A 302 -10.43 -36.99 25.35
C ALA A 302 -9.31 -36.45 26.24
N GLY A 303 -8.56 -35.46 25.73
CA GLY A 303 -7.41 -34.91 26.42
C GLY A 303 -7.79 -33.83 27.45
N PRO A 304 -6.98 -33.65 28.50
CA PRO A 304 -7.14 -32.54 29.43
C PRO A 304 -6.66 -31.21 28.82
N MET A 305 -7.08 -30.10 29.43
CA MET A 305 -6.66 -28.74 29.07
C MET A 305 -5.14 -28.62 28.90
N GLY A 306 -4.72 -28.06 27.78
CA GLY A 306 -3.31 -27.78 27.45
C GLY A 306 -2.54 -28.99 26.92
N GLN A 307 -3.17 -30.15 26.75
CA GLN A 307 -2.51 -31.36 26.24
C GLN A 307 -3.07 -31.85 24.91
N THR A 308 -4.28 -31.39 24.52
CA THR A 308 -4.87 -31.78 23.24
C THR A 308 -4.07 -31.20 22.07
N GLY A 309 -4.18 -31.80 20.89
CA GLY A 309 -3.58 -31.24 19.66
C GLY A 309 -4.14 -29.84 19.36
N TRP A 310 -5.42 -29.61 19.61
CA TRP A 310 -6.05 -28.30 19.46
C TRP A 310 -5.44 -27.26 20.39
N ASP A 311 -5.28 -27.57 21.69
CA ASP A 311 -4.67 -26.65 22.66
C ASP A 311 -3.23 -26.30 22.27
N GLN A 312 -2.44 -27.30 21.87
CA GLN A 312 -1.04 -27.09 21.47
C GLN A 312 -0.91 -26.31 20.15
N ALA A 313 -1.78 -26.59 19.17
CA ALA A 313 -1.82 -25.82 17.93
C ALA A 313 -2.23 -24.37 18.18
N ARG A 314 -3.24 -24.15 19.03
CA ARG A 314 -3.62 -22.81 19.50
C ARG A 314 -2.45 -22.11 20.17
N ASP A 315 -1.75 -22.75 21.10
CA ASP A 315 -0.63 -22.12 21.80
C ASP A 315 0.55 -21.81 20.85
N ALA A 316 0.80 -22.63 19.83
CA ALA A 316 1.78 -22.31 18.78
C ALA A 316 1.33 -21.14 17.87
N LEU A 317 0.02 -20.95 17.70
CA LEU A 317 -0.54 -19.89 16.87
C LEU A 317 -0.73 -18.56 17.61
N VAL A 318 -1.01 -18.55 18.91
CA VAL A 318 -1.33 -17.31 19.66
C VAL A 318 -0.71 -17.21 21.06
N GLY A 319 0.05 -18.21 21.49
CA GLY A 319 0.74 -18.23 22.78
C GLY A 319 1.89 -17.23 22.87
N ALA A 320 2.84 -17.50 23.79
CA ALA A 320 3.94 -16.57 24.08
C ALA A 320 5.11 -16.63 23.07
N ASN A 321 5.18 -17.69 22.26
CA ASN A 321 6.15 -17.88 21.19
C ASN A 321 5.42 -18.11 19.86
N SER A 322 4.33 -17.37 19.66
CA SER A 322 3.42 -17.62 18.56
C SER A 322 4.03 -17.26 17.21
N ILE A 323 3.38 -17.68 16.12
CA ILE A 323 3.76 -17.26 14.76
C ILE A 323 3.87 -15.73 14.62
N PHE A 324 3.05 -14.98 15.37
CA PHE A 324 3.04 -13.52 15.36
C PHE A 324 4.34 -12.93 15.93
N ASP A 325 4.92 -13.59 16.95
CA ASP A 325 6.12 -13.13 17.67
C ASP A 325 7.44 -13.50 16.96
N VAL A 326 7.38 -14.19 15.81
CA VAL A 326 8.58 -14.61 15.08
C VAL A 326 9.29 -13.38 14.50
N GLU A 327 10.49 -13.07 14.97
CA GLU A 327 11.31 -12.03 14.36
C GLU A 327 11.91 -12.49 13.03
N VAL A 328 11.68 -11.73 11.96
CA VAL A 328 12.32 -11.96 10.66
C VAL A 328 13.75 -11.42 10.71
N GLY A 329 14.73 -12.31 10.78
CA GLY A 329 16.13 -11.98 11.12
C GLY A 329 16.84 -10.99 10.19
N THR A 330 16.36 -10.75 8.97
CA THR A 330 16.90 -9.73 8.05
C THR A 330 16.35 -8.32 8.32
N ILE A 331 15.21 -8.20 8.99
CA ILE A 331 14.48 -6.94 9.23
C ILE A 331 14.44 -6.59 10.72
N GLY A 332 14.45 -7.59 11.60
CA GLY A 332 14.42 -7.39 13.06
C GLY A 332 13.07 -6.94 13.60
N GLN A 333 11.98 -7.32 12.92
CA GLN A 333 10.58 -7.03 13.29
C GLN A 333 9.78 -8.33 13.37
N PRO A 334 8.72 -8.39 14.21
CA PRO A 334 7.84 -9.56 14.31
C PRO A 334 7.02 -9.75 13.02
N VAL A 335 6.63 -10.99 12.72
CA VAL A 335 5.89 -11.34 11.49
C VAL A 335 4.60 -10.56 11.32
N GLU A 336 3.89 -10.31 12.41
CA GLU A 336 2.59 -9.62 12.39
C GLU A 336 2.66 -8.20 11.80
N ASP A 337 3.82 -7.57 11.91
CA ASP A 337 4.11 -6.27 11.30
C ASP A 337 4.36 -6.39 9.79
N LEU A 338 4.68 -7.59 9.31
CA LEU A 338 5.24 -7.86 7.97
C LEU A 338 4.28 -8.58 7.02
N VAL A 339 3.17 -9.14 7.51
CA VAL A 339 2.22 -9.95 6.71
C VAL A 339 0.78 -9.69 7.10
N HIS A 340 -0.15 -10.19 6.29
CA HIS A 340 -1.53 -10.40 6.73
C HIS A 340 -1.77 -11.89 6.95
N LEU A 341 -2.32 -12.23 8.11
CA LEU A 341 -2.61 -13.61 8.50
C LEU A 341 -4.12 -13.88 8.46
N GLY A 342 -4.47 -15.08 8.02
CA GLY A 342 -5.83 -15.62 8.06
C GLY A 342 -5.84 -17.06 8.57
N LEU A 343 -7.00 -17.51 9.04
CA LEU A 343 -7.21 -18.84 9.62
C LEU A 343 -8.47 -19.50 9.06
N ILE A 344 -8.29 -20.72 8.57
CA ILE A 344 -9.35 -21.65 8.18
C ILE A 344 -9.24 -22.90 9.05
N ALA A 345 -10.38 -23.41 9.51
CA ALA A 345 -10.49 -24.75 10.08
C ALA A 345 -11.21 -25.69 9.11
N PHE A 346 -10.88 -26.99 9.14
CA PHE A 346 -11.59 -28.03 8.41
C PHE A 346 -11.68 -29.31 9.21
N GLY A 347 -12.79 -30.04 9.15
CA GLY A 347 -12.95 -31.31 9.86
C GLY A 347 -13.84 -32.23 9.06
N HIS A 348 -15.15 -32.12 9.24
CA HIS A 348 -16.17 -32.83 8.48
C HIS A 348 -16.77 -31.99 7.33
N THR A 349 -17.68 -32.58 6.54
CA THR A 349 -18.45 -31.85 5.52
C THR A 349 -19.33 -30.80 6.17
N ASN A 350 -19.24 -29.55 5.69
CA ASN A 350 -19.89 -28.35 6.26
C ASN A 350 -19.30 -27.91 7.61
N GLU A 351 -18.11 -28.39 7.94
CA GLU A 351 -17.34 -27.91 9.09
C GLU A 351 -16.21 -26.96 8.66
N GLU A 352 -15.83 -26.99 7.38
CA GLU A 352 -14.86 -26.07 6.80
C GLU A 352 -15.33 -24.61 6.93
N LYS A 353 -14.46 -23.75 7.46
CA LYS A 353 -14.85 -22.40 7.83
C LYS A 353 -13.68 -21.43 7.81
N VAL A 354 -13.89 -20.25 7.24
CA VAL A 354 -12.99 -19.10 7.41
C VAL A 354 -13.28 -18.52 8.79
N MET A 355 -12.34 -18.70 9.70
CA MET A 355 -12.42 -18.22 11.08
C MET A 355 -11.96 -16.76 11.17
N VAL A 356 -10.88 -16.44 10.44
CA VAL A 356 -10.27 -15.12 10.32
C VAL A 356 -9.86 -14.96 8.85
N ASP A 357 -10.28 -13.88 8.18
CA ASP A 357 -9.81 -13.59 6.82
C ASP A 357 -8.44 -12.88 6.87
N TYR A 358 -7.79 -12.66 5.73
CA TYR A 358 -6.48 -11.99 5.72
C TYR A 358 -6.55 -10.58 6.31
N GLY A 359 -5.78 -10.32 7.36
CA GLY A 359 -5.56 -8.96 7.84
C GLY A 359 -4.29 -8.80 8.70
N PRO A 360 -3.89 -7.55 8.97
CA PRO A 360 -2.77 -7.23 9.87
C PRO A 360 -3.20 -7.34 11.34
N CYS A 361 -2.25 -7.56 12.25
CA CYS A 361 -2.49 -7.57 13.70
C CYS A 361 -3.71 -8.44 14.11
N MET A 362 -3.65 -9.74 13.75
CA MET A 362 -4.77 -10.69 13.89
C MET A 362 -4.59 -11.66 15.06
N LYS A 363 -3.63 -11.41 15.96
CA LYS A 363 -3.34 -12.31 17.07
C LYS A 363 -4.55 -12.44 17.98
N ASP A 364 -5.24 -11.34 18.25
CA ASP A 364 -6.47 -11.32 19.05
C ASP A 364 -7.63 -12.08 18.40
N ASN A 365 -7.75 -12.00 17.07
CA ASN A 365 -8.76 -12.72 16.29
C ASN A 365 -8.53 -14.23 16.34
N PHE A 366 -7.27 -14.67 16.16
CA PHE A 366 -6.92 -16.09 16.26
C PHE A 366 -7.18 -16.64 17.66
N ASP A 367 -6.83 -15.86 18.70
CA ASP A 367 -6.99 -16.26 20.10
C ASP A 367 -8.47 -16.48 20.44
N TRP A 368 -9.32 -15.54 20.02
CA TRP A 368 -10.76 -15.65 20.22
C TRP A 368 -11.39 -16.79 19.40
N ALA A 369 -10.95 -16.95 18.15
CA ALA A 369 -11.53 -17.92 17.23
C ALA A 369 -11.25 -19.38 17.65
N THR A 370 -10.07 -19.63 18.23
CA THR A 370 -9.60 -20.97 18.61
C THR A 370 -9.81 -21.31 20.08
N ASP A 371 -10.19 -20.36 20.95
CA ASP A 371 -10.43 -20.62 22.37
C ASP A 371 -11.67 -21.52 22.60
N PRO A 372 -11.49 -22.71 23.22
CA PRO A 372 -12.59 -23.60 23.57
C PRO A 372 -13.68 -22.92 24.43
N ASN A 373 -13.31 -21.95 25.28
CA ASN A 373 -14.25 -21.23 26.13
C ASN A 373 -15.17 -20.31 25.32
N THR A 374 -14.72 -19.78 24.18
CA THR A 374 -15.56 -18.96 23.29
C THR A 374 -16.77 -19.76 22.83
N SER A 375 -16.57 -21.03 22.50
CA SER A 375 -17.61 -21.92 21.96
C SER A 375 -18.30 -22.79 23.01
N CYS A 376 -17.85 -22.78 24.26
CA CYS A 376 -18.43 -23.58 25.34
C CYS A 376 -19.56 -22.84 26.06
N GLU A 377 -20.82 -23.18 25.76
CA GLU A 377 -22.00 -22.60 26.43
C GLU A 377 -23.01 -23.64 26.91
N ALA A 378 -23.58 -23.40 28.09
CA ALA A 378 -24.64 -24.23 28.65
C ALA A 378 -25.93 -24.08 27.81
N PRO A 379 -26.72 -25.16 27.61
CA PRO A 379 -26.59 -26.47 28.22
C PRO A 379 -25.65 -27.44 27.48
N GLY A 380 -25.10 -27.05 26.32
CA GLY A 380 -24.32 -27.93 25.44
C GLY A 380 -22.89 -28.20 25.90
N CYS A 381 -22.31 -27.26 26.64
CA CYS A 381 -20.97 -27.35 27.21
C CYS A 381 -20.92 -26.61 28.55
N THR A 382 -20.32 -27.25 29.56
CA THR A 382 -20.02 -26.62 30.86
C THR A 382 -18.55 -26.72 31.23
N ASP A 383 -17.81 -27.60 30.56
CA ASP A 383 -16.38 -27.79 30.63
C ASP A 383 -15.88 -28.11 29.21
N PRO A 384 -15.07 -27.24 28.58
CA PRO A 384 -14.56 -27.47 27.23
C PRO A 384 -13.67 -28.71 27.10
N TRP A 385 -13.16 -29.23 28.23
CA TRP A 385 -12.33 -30.43 28.29
C TRP A 385 -13.02 -31.57 29.06
N GLY A 386 -14.33 -31.49 29.25
CA GLY A 386 -15.13 -32.47 30.01
C GLY A 386 -15.26 -33.84 29.34
N GLY A 387 -14.79 -33.97 28.09
CA GLY A 387 -14.92 -35.17 27.26
C GLY A 387 -16.30 -35.28 26.57
N PRO A 388 -16.51 -36.32 25.74
CA PRO A 388 -17.73 -36.46 24.95
C PRO A 388 -18.97 -36.75 25.82
N PRO A 389 -20.16 -36.23 25.45
CA PRO A 389 -20.39 -35.33 24.33
C PRO A 389 -20.15 -33.86 24.72
N ILE A 390 -19.54 -33.09 23.81
CA ILE A 390 -19.50 -31.63 23.88
C ILE A 390 -20.29 -31.08 22.71
N THR A 391 -21.34 -30.30 23.00
CA THR A 391 -22.07 -29.55 21.98
C THR A 391 -21.60 -28.10 21.99
N TRP A 392 -20.82 -27.76 20.97
CA TRP A 392 -20.29 -26.40 20.79
C TRP A 392 -21.36 -25.42 20.30
N THR A 393 -21.27 -24.19 20.77
CA THR A 393 -22.06 -23.05 20.28
C THR A 393 -21.11 -22.06 19.62
N PHE A 394 -20.99 -22.13 18.29
CA PHE A 394 -20.11 -21.24 17.54
C PHE A 394 -20.63 -19.81 17.55
N LYS A 395 -19.72 -18.87 17.77
CA LYS A 395 -20.02 -17.44 17.85
C LYS A 395 -19.42 -16.72 16.64
N THR A 396 -20.00 -15.56 16.37
CA THR A 396 -19.42 -14.55 15.50
C THR A 396 -19.06 -13.36 16.38
N SER A 397 -17.89 -12.75 16.16
CA SER A 397 -17.49 -11.57 16.91
C SER A 397 -18.55 -10.48 16.74
N PRO A 398 -19.00 -9.83 17.82
CA PRO A 398 -19.96 -8.74 17.71
C PRO A 398 -19.27 -7.51 17.10
N PRO A 399 -19.93 -6.75 16.21
CA PRO A 399 -19.49 -5.39 15.91
C PRO A 399 -19.61 -4.55 17.20
N ASP A 400 -18.55 -3.84 17.58
CA ASP A 400 -18.47 -2.91 18.72
C ASP A 400 -18.54 -3.49 20.15
N LEU A 401 -18.04 -4.70 20.42
CA LEU A 401 -17.90 -5.15 21.81
C LEU A 401 -16.47 -5.01 22.34
N ASN A 402 -16.22 -3.87 22.98
CA ASN A 402 -15.28 -3.70 24.09
C ASN A 402 -15.75 -4.52 25.33
N GLN A 403 -16.08 -5.79 25.11
CA GLN A 403 -16.43 -6.78 26.10
C GLN A 403 -15.34 -7.84 25.98
N PHE A 404 -14.62 -8.06 27.09
CA PHE A 404 -13.35 -8.79 27.17
C PHE A 404 -12.08 -8.00 26.80
N GLY A 405 -12.19 -6.70 26.49
CA GLY A 405 -11.02 -5.83 26.28
C GLY A 405 -10.32 -6.04 24.94
N LYS A 406 -11.04 -6.48 23.91
CA LYS A 406 -10.56 -6.66 22.53
C LYS A 406 -11.51 -5.96 21.56
N THR A 407 -11.00 -5.42 20.46
CA THR A 407 -11.76 -4.81 19.36
C THR A 407 -11.28 -5.42 18.05
N PHE A 408 -12.20 -5.81 17.16
CA PHE A 408 -11.86 -6.53 15.93
C PHE A 408 -12.18 -5.71 14.69
N ASP A 409 -11.21 -5.56 13.78
CA ASP A 409 -11.37 -4.91 12.47
C ASP A 409 -12.14 -5.74 11.46
N GLN A 410 -12.22 -7.05 11.71
CA GLN A 410 -12.91 -7.98 10.84
C GLN A 410 -13.79 -8.96 11.61
N LEU A 411 -14.84 -9.41 10.92
CA LEU A 411 -15.74 -10.42 11.44
C LEU A 411 -14.96 -11.72 11.67
N THR A 412 -14.98 -12.18 12.92
CA THR A 412 -14.25 -13.37 13.36
C THR A 412 -15.23 -14.44 13.78
N GLN A 413 -14.96 -15.70 13.46
CA GLN A 413 -15.85 -16.80 13.79
C GLN A 413 -15.15 -17.86 14.63
N SER A 414 -15.77 -18.23 15.75
CA SER A 414 -15.22 -19.29 16.59
C SER A 414 -15.49 -20.66 15.97
N HIS A 415 -14.59 -21.59 16.24
CA HIS A 415 -14.72 -22.98 15.82
C HIS A 415 -14.08 -23.92 16.83
N MET A 416 -14.60 -25.15 16.92
CA MET A 416 -14.07 -26.25 17.70
C MET A 416 -14.38 -27.58 16.98
N PRO A 417 -13.46 -28.55 16.98
CA PRO A 417 -13.71 -29.90 16.45
C PRO A 417 -14.90 -30.56 17.14
N LYS A 418 -15.66 -31.40 16.43
CA LYS A 418 -16.74 -32.15 17.10
C LYS A 418 -16.22 -33.10 18.18
N CYS A 419 -17.01 -33.27 19.23
CA CYS A 419 -16.76 -34.24 20.29
C CYS A 419 -18.07 -34.98 20.60
N ASP A 420 -18.49 -35.84 19.69
CA ASP A 420 -19.69 -36.66 19.81
C ASP A 420 -19.43 -37.90 20.70
N GLU A 421 -20.45 -38.33 21.44
CA GLU A 421 -20.41 -39.56 22.25
C GLU A 421 -20.70 -40.80 21.41
N VAL A 422 -19.80 -41.80 21.50
CA VAL A 422 -20.04 -43.15 20.98
C VAL A 422 -19.97 -44.14 22.12
N GLN A 423 -20.97 -45.02 22.22
CA GLN A 423 -21.09 -45.95 23.33
C GLN A 423 -19.83 -46.81 23.51
N GLY A 424 -19.17 -46.65 24.67
CA GLY A 424 -17.97 -47.41 25.03
C GLY A 424 -16.65 -46.84 24.50
N ASP A 425 -16.68 -45.67 23.86
CA ASP A 425 -15.50 -44.92 23.45
C ASP A 425 -15.39 -43.63 24.27
N ALA A 426 -14.22 -43.39 24.86
CA ALA A 426 -13.96 -42.22 25.70
C ALA A 426 -13.33 -41.05 24.91
N ARG A 427 -13.13 -41.24 23.60
CA ARG A 427 -12.59 -40.22 22.70
C ARG A 427 -13.68 -39.30 22.17
N CYS A 428 -13.32 -38.05 21.90
CA CYS A 428 -14.08 -37.19 21.01
C CYS A 428 -14.08 -37.79 19.60
N LEU A 429 -15.27 -37.92 19.01
CA LEU A 429 -15.49 -38.41 17.65
C LEU A 429 -16.45 -37.48 16.88
N GLY A 430 -16.65 -37.70 15.59
CA GLY A 430 -17.65 -36.98 14.80
C GLY A 430 -17.10 -36.14 13.63
N SER A 431 -15.82 -35.74 13.71
CA SER A 431 -15.11 -35.01 12.66
C SER A 431 -13.90 -35.80 12.16
N GLY A 432 -13.74 -35.84 10.84
CA GLY A 432 -12.62 -36.50 10.16
C GLY A 432 -11.60 -35.49 9.62
N THR A 433 -10.73 -35.95 8.72
CA THR A 433 -9.68 -35.12 8.09
C THR A 433 -10.02 -34.88 6.62
N TYR A 434 -11.06 -34.08 6.35
CA TYR A 434 -11.49 -33.73 4.99
C TYR A 434 -10.59 -32.64 4.35
N THR A 435 -9.28 -32.91 4.26
CA THR A 435 -8.24 -31.95 3.80
C THR A 435 -8.59 -31.24 2.49
N HIS A 436 -9.20 -31.94 1.52
CA HIS A 436 -9.58 -31.32 0.25
C HIS A 436 -10.60 -30.18 0.40
N LEU A 437 -11.51 -30.25 1.38
CA LEU A 437 -12.49 -29.19 1.63
C LEU A 437 -11.84 -27.94 2.25
N GLY A 438 -10.89 -28.13 3.17
CA GLY A 438 -10.10 -27.03 3.72
C GLY A 438 -9.29 -26.31 2.64
N LEU A 439 -8.62 -27.06 1.77
CA LEU A 439 -7.86 -26.52 0.65
C LEU A 439 -8.76 -25.81 -0.38
N GLN A 440 -9.91 -26.42 -0.73
CA GLN A 440 -10.89 -25.81 -1.62
C GLN A 440 -11.42 -24.48 -1.07
N LEU A 441 -11.70 -24.44 0.23
CA LEU A 441 -12.14 -23.22 0.91
C LEU A 441 -11.05 -22.14 0.88
N ALA A 442 -9.79 -22.50 1.14
CA ALA A 442 -8.66 -21.57 1.05
C ALA A 442 -8.50 -20.99 -0.36
N ASN A 443 -8.59 -21.84 -1.39
CA ASN A 443 -8.56 -21.42 -2.79
C ASN A 443 -9.70 -20.45 -3.12
N THR A 444 -10.92 -20.78 -2.68
CA THR A 444 -12.10 -19.93 -2.91
C THR A 444 -12.00 -18.60 -2.17
N ASN A 445 -11.57 -18.61 -0.91
CA ASN A 445 -11.39 -17.41 -0.10
C ASN A 445 -10.34 -16.47 -0.71
N ARG A 446 -9.20 -17.01 -1.12
CA ARG A 446 -8.14 -16.28 -1.83
C ARG A 446 -8.66 -15.62 -3.10
N GLN A 447 -9.39 -16.36 -3.94
CA GLN A 447 -9.97 -15.80 -5.17
C GLN A 447 -10.97 -14.68 -4.85
N ALA A 448 -11.80 -14.85 -3.81
CA ALA A 448 -12.72 -13.80 -3.37
C ALA A 448 -11.97 -12.54 -2.91
N TYR A 449 -10.92 -12.69 -2.09
CA TYR A 449 -10.08 -11.59 -1.64
C TYR A 449 -9.40 -10.89 -2.82
N GLN A 450 -8.86 -11.64 -3.80
CA GLN A 450 -8.22 -11.06 -4.97
C GLN A 450 -9.18 -10.27 -5.87
N ASN A 451 -10.42 -10.75 -6.00
CA ASN A 451 -11.43 -10.09 -6.83
C ASN A 451 -12.00 -8.83 -6.16
N ASN A 452 -11.95 -8.75 -4.83
CA ASN A 452 -12.50 -7.63 -4.07
C ASN A 452 -11.66 -7.37 -2.81
N PRO A 453 -10.41 -6.89 -2.97
CA PRO A 453 -9.56 -6.59 -1.83
C PRO A 453 -10.16 -5.41 -1.02
N PRO A 454 -10.05 -5.42 0.32
CA PRO A 454 -10.44 -4.27 1.12
C PRO A 454 -9.70 -3.00 0.68
N MET A 455 -10.39 -1.86 0.64
CA MET A 455 -9.78 -0.57 0.22
C MET A 455 -8.54 -0.19 1.03
N LEU A 456 -8.52 -0.50 2.32
CA LEU A 456 -7.40 -0.25 3.21
C LEU A 456 -6.21 -1.19 2.95
N TYR A 457 -6.46 -2.34 2.33
CA TYR A 457 -5.51 -3.42 2.11
C TYR A 457 -5.52 -3.85 0.64
N PRO A 458 -5.13 -2.94 -0.29
CA PRO A 458 -5.09 -3.26 -1.70
C PRO A 458 -4.11 -4.42 -1.96
N ILE A 459 -4.22 -4.99 -3.16
CA ILE A 459 -3.24 -5.95 -3.68
C ILE A 459 -2.71 -5.43 -5.01
N ASP A 460 -1.49 -5.82 -5.34
CA ASP A 460 -0.85 -5.57 -6.62
C ASP A 460 -0.18 -6.83 -7.18
N MET A 461 0.58 -6.67 -8.26
CA MET A 461 1.26 -7.78 -8.93
C MET A 461 2.39 -8.41 -8.12
N ASN A 462 2.85 -7.76 -7.05
CA ASN A 462 3.90 -8.23 -6.15
C ASN A 462 3.34 -8.88 -4.88
N THR A 463 2.02 -8.81 -4.63
CA THR A 463 1.41 -9.47 -3.47
C THR A 463 1.56 -10.99 -3.56
N VAL A 464 2.33 -11.58 -2.64
CA VAL A 464 2.52 -13.03 -2.55
C VAL A 464 1.44 -13.65 -1.66
N PHE A 465 0.87 -14.78 -2.10
CA PHE A 465 -0.05 -15.59 -1.31
C PHE A 465 0.62 -16.91 -0.92
N VAL A 466 0.48 -17.31 0.35
CA VAL A 466 1.08 -18.54 0.90
C VAL A 466 0.03 -19.27 1.73
N ASN A 467 0.01 -20.60 1.63
CA ASN A 467 -0.78 -21.45 2.52
C ASN A 467 0.13 -22.23 3.47
N ILE A 468 -0.32 -22.45 4.70
CA ILE A 468 0.30 -23.37 5.66
C ILE A 468 -0.78 -24.36 6.10
N LEU A 469 -0.67 -25.62 5.65
CA LEU A 469 -1.55 -26.71 6.05
C LEU A 469 -0.98 -27.41 7.29
N ILE A 470 -1.73 -27.42 8.39
CA ILE A 470 -1.42 -28.15 9.62
C ILE A 470 -2.42 -29.29 9.76
N THR A 471 -1.95 -30.54 9.84
CA THR A 471 -2.83 -31.71 9.94
C THR A 471 -2.31 -32.77 10.90
N ASP A 472 -3.22 -33.36 11.68
CA ASP A 472 -2.92 -34.39 12.67
C ASP A 472 -3.34 -35.80 12.23
N GLY A 473 -4.05 -35.94 11.11
CA GLY A 473 -4.66 -37.20 10.70
C GLY A 473 -4.41 -37.59 9.25
N ASP A 474 -4.51 -38.89 8.97
CA ASP A 474 -4.57 -39.38 7.59
C ASP A 474 -5.93 -39.02 6.99
N TYR A 475 -5.93 -38.35 5.84
CA TYR A 475 -7.15 -38.01 5.11
C TYR A 475 -7.82 -39.24 4.46
N SER A 476 -7.19 -40.42 4.48
CA SER A 476 -7.69 -41.67 3.91
C SER A 476 -9.04 -42.06 4.51
N GLY A 477 -10.06 -42.17 3.65
CA GLY A 477 -11.45 -42.44 4.05
C GLY A 477 -12.32 -41.18 4.12
N TYR A 478 -11.72 -39.99 4.09
CA TYR A 478 -12.40 -38.69 4.07
C TYR A 478 -12.13 -37.91 2.78
N SER A 479 -10.89 -37.99 2.29
CA SER A 479 -10.42 -37.42 1.02
C SER A 479 -9.72 -38.49 0.19
N THR A 480 -9.61 -38.24 -1.12
CA THR A 480 -8.76 -39.03 -2.03
C THR A 480 -7.54 -38.23 -2.43
N ASP A 481 -6.46 -38.92 -2.80
CA ASP A 481 -5.25 -38.30 -3.37
C ASP A 481 -5.58 -37.38 -4.54
N ALA A 482 -6.52 -37.78 -5.41
CA ALA A 482 -6.92 -36.98 -6.55
C ALA A 482 -7.54 -35.63 -6.15
N GLN A 483 -8.37 -35.62 -5.10
CA GLN A 483 -8.99 -34.39 -4.60
C GLN A 483 -7.96 -33.48 -3.93
N VAL A 484 -7.10 -34.02 -3.06
CA VAL A 484 -6.08 -33.23 -2.36
C VAL A 484 -5.04 -32.69 -3.34
N ALA A 485 -4.56 -33.53 -4.28
CA ALA A 485 -3.61 -33.12 -5.30
C ALA A 485 -4.19 -32.04 -6.23
N GLN A 486 -5.48 -32.15 -6.60
CA GLN A 486 -6.14 -31.17 -7.45
C GLN A 486 -6.13 -29.79 -6.81
N GLU A 487 -6.52 -29.67 -5.54
CA GLU A 487 -6.59 -28.36 -4.87
C GLU A 487 -5.19 -27.74 -4.66
N LEU A 488 -4.20 -28.53 -4.25
CA LEU A 488 -2.82 -28.07 -4.07
C LEU A 488 -2.16 -27.64 -5.39
N THR A 489 -2.35 -28.42 -6.44
CA THR A 489 -1.81 -28.11 -7.77
C THR A 489 -2.50 -26.88 -8.36
N THR A 490 -3.81 -26.71 -8.11
CA THR A 490 -4.54 -25.51 -8.54
C THR A 490 -3.97 -24.27 -7.85
N ALA A 491 -3.81 -24.31 -6.52
CA ALA A 491 -3.21 -23.21 -5.76
C ALA A 491 -1.82 -22.84 -6.30
N TYR A 492 -0.96 -23.83 -6.54
CA TYR A 492 0.39 -23.60 -7.08
C TYR A 492 0.37 -22.98 -8.48
N ASN A 493 -0.49 -23.47 -9.38
CA ASN A 493 -0.63 -22.90 -10.73
C ASN A 493 -1.14 -21.45 -10.70
N GLU A 494 -1.81 -21.05 -9.62
CA GLU A 494 -2.27 -19.68 -9.36
C GLU A 494 -1.25 -18.85 -8.55
N GLY A 495 -0.02 -19.35 -8.37
CA GLY A 495 1.09 -18.65 -7.72
C GLY A 495 1.16 -18.82 -6.20
N VAL A 496 0.41 -19.75 -5.62
CA VAL A 496 0.35 -19.98 -4.17
C VAL A 496 1.17 -21.21 -3.79
N THR A 497 2.22 -21.04 -2.99
CA THR A 497 2.94 -22.17 -2.39
C THR A 497 2.22 -22.64 -1.14
N THR A 498 2.01 -23.94 -0.99
CA THR A 498 1.46 -24.55 0.22
C THR A 498 2.53 -25.32 0.98
N TYR A 499 2.86 -24.85 2.18
CA TYR A 499 3.68 -25.59 3.14
C TYR A 499 2.80 -26.58 3.92
N VAL A 500 3.35 -27.73 4.27
CA VAL A 500 2.61 -28.81 4.95
C VAL A 500 3.35 -29.18 6.22
N ILE A 501 2.63 -29.20 7.34
CA ILE A 501 3.11 -29.59 8.66
C ILE A 501 2.23 -30.74 9.16
N GLY A 502 2.84 -31.91 9.37
CA GLY A 502 2.24 -32.97 10.17
C GLY A 502 2.38 -32.64 11.66
N PHE A 503 1.29 -32.71 12.41
CA PHE A 503 1.27 -32.34 13.82
C PHE A 503 0.76 -33.46 14.74
N GLY A 504 1.46 -33.72 15.85
CA GLY A 504 1.03 -34.71 16.85
C GLY A 504 1.02 -36.14 16.31
N ASP A 505 -0.14 -36.81 16.33
CA ASP A 505 -0.36 -38.17 15.80
C ASP A 505 -0.46 -38.19 14.26
N ALA A 506 0.38 -37.38 13.61
CA ALA A 506 0.36 -37.02 12.20
C ALA A 506 0.37 -38.25 11.26
N PRO A 507 -0.16 -38.09 10.02
CA PRO A 507 -0.03 -39.12 9.02
C PRO A 507 1.43 -39.40 8.64
N SER A 508 1.66 -40.53 7.96
CA SER A 508 3.01 -40.92 7.57
C SER A 508 3.74 -39.81 6.81
N GLN A 509 5.04 -39.65 7.06
CA GLN A 509 5.87 -38.65 6.36
C GLN A 509 5.75 -38.74 4.83
N THR A 510 5.60 -39.94 4.27
CA THR A 510 5.38 -40.14 2.84
C THR A 510 4.11 -39.48 2.32
N LEU A 511 3.04 -39.46 3.13
CA LEU A 511 1.79 -38.76 2.79
C LEU A 511 1.99 -37.25 2.83
N LEU A 512 2.64 -36.76 3.89
CA LEU A 512 2.93 -35.34 4.10
C LEU A 512 3.82 -34.79 2.98
N ASP A 513 4.93 -35.45 2.68
CA ASP A 513 5.87 -35.06 1.61
C ASP A 513 5.18 -35.02 0.24
N ARG A 514 4.23 -35.92 0.00
CA ARG A 514 3.46 -35.93 -1.24
C ARG A 514 2.54 -34.72 -1.34
N MET A 515 1.89 -34.31 -0.25
CA MET A 515 1.11 -33.07 -0.22
C MET A 515 2.01 -31.84 -0.40
N ALA A 516 3.12 -31.74 0.32
CA ALA A 516 4.08 -30.64 0.18
C ALA A 516 4.60 -30.52 -1.25
N CYS A 517 4.84 -31.66 -1.91
CA CYS A 517 5.32 -31.66 -3.27
C CYS A 517 4.26 -31.20 -4.28
N TRP A 518 2.98 -31.60 -4.14
CA TRP A 518 1.90 -31.03 -4.96
C TRP A 518 1.71 -29.53 -4.71
N GLY A 519 1.83 -29.08 -3.46
CA GLY A 519 1.69 -27.68 -3.07
C GLY A 519 2.86 -26.77 -3.46
N SER A 520 3.97 -27.33 -3.95
CA SER A 520 5.18 -26.60 -4.35
C SER A 520 5.60 -26.88 -5.81
N GLY A 521 4.68 -27.35 -6.65
CA GLY A 521 4.87 -27.44 -8.10
C GLY A 521 5.44 -28.74 -8.64
N GLY A 522 5.55 -29.77 -7.81
CA GLY A 522 5.91 -31.10 -8.28
C GLY A 522 4.84 -31.69 -9.19
N THR A 523 5.27 -32.28 -10.31
CA THR A 523 4.36 -32.96 -11.25
C THR A 523 4.77 -34.41 -11.44
N GLY A 524 3.81 -35.32 -11.22
CA GLY A 524 3.97 -36.74 -11.50
C GLY A 524 4.55 -37.59 -10.35
N VAL A 525 3.86 -38.72 -10.11
CA VAL A 525 4.20 -39.92 -9.30
C VAL A 525 4.00 -39.85 -7.77
N PRO A 526 3.66 -40.97 -7.09
CA PRO A 526 4.18 -41.22 -5.74
C PRO A 526 5.73 -41.10 -5.76
N ASN A 527 6.26 -40.21 -4.92
CA ASN A 527 7.64 -39.69 -4.86
C ASN A 527 8.02 -38.64 -5.93
N CYS A 528 7.01 -37.88 -6.35
CA CYS A 528 7.01 -36.49 -6.80
C CYS A 528 8.36 -35.85 -7.23
N ALA A 529 8.55 -35.74 -8.55
CA ALA A 529 9.66 -35.01 -9.15
C ALA A 529 9.29 -33.53 -9.38
N GLY A 530 10.15 -32.61 -8.95
CA GLY A 530 10.05 -31.17 -9.27
C GLY A 530 9.43 -30.26 -8.22
N GLY A 531 8.92 -30.79 -7.10
CA GLY A 531 8.55 -29.97 -5.95
C GLY A 531 9.79 -29.42 -5.24
N THR A 532 9.70 -28.20 -4.73
CA THR A 532 10.82 -27.52 -4.07
C THR A 532 10.77 -27.62 -2.55
N GLN A 533 9.65 -28.07 -1.97
CA GLN A 533 9.42 -28.13 -0.53
C GLN A 533 9.19 -29.56 -0.04
N MET A 534 9.72 -29.86 1.14
CA MET A 534 9.43 -31.08 1.91
C MET A 534 8.45 -30.74 3.04
N ALA A 535 7.72 -31.73 3.54
CA ALA A 535 6.82 -31.49 4.67
C ALA A 535 7.60 -31.43 5.98
N PHE A 536 7.09 -30.64 6.93
CA PHE A 536 7.58 -30.60 8.29
C PHE A 536 6.87 -31.66 9.14
N ASP A 537 7.59 -32.22 10.10
CA ASP A 537 7.06 -33.16 11.11
C ASP A 537 7.22 -32.54 12.50
N ALA A 538 6.10 -32.29 13.17
CA ALA A 538 6.04 -31.64 14.47
C ALA A 538 5.27 -32.50 15.47
N GLY A 539 5.98 -33.28 16.28
CA GLY A 539 5.37 -34.11 17.32
C GLY A 539 4.96 -33.37 18.59
N THR A 540 5.31 -32.08 18.72
CA THR A 540 5.08 -31.25 19.92
C THR A 540 4.82 -29.81 19.54
N GLN A 541 4.18 -29.03 20.43
CA GLN A 541 4.00 -27.57 20.27
C GLN A 541 5.29 -26.85 19.86
N GLN A 542 6.42 -27.09 20.55
CA GLN A 542 7.68 -26.42 20.25
C GLN A 542 8.16 -26.72 18.82
N GLN A 543 7.99 -27.95 18.35
CA GLN A 543 8.37 -28.31 16.98
C GLN A 543 7.44 -27.68 15.93
N LEU A 544 6.17 -27.44 16.28
CA LEU A 544 5.25 -26.69 15.44
C LEU A 544 5.67 -25.21 15.36
N GLU A 545 6.02 -24.59 16.49
CA GLU A 545 6.58 -23.23 16.53
C GLU A 545 7.86 -23.12 15.68
N ASP A 546 8.77 -24.08 15.80
CA ASP A 546 10.02 -24.11 15.02
C ASP A 546 9.77 -24.28 13.50
N ALA A 547 8.77 -25.09 13.13
CA ALA A 547 8.37 -25.28 11.73
C ALA A 547 7.75 -24.00 11.14
N LEU A 548 6.83 -23.36 11.87
CA LEU A 548 6.24 -22.08 11.46
C LEU A 548 7.32 -21.00 11.31
N LYS A 549 8.24 -20.91 12.26
CA LYS A 549 9.39 -20.01 12.18
C LYS A 549 10.24 -20.26 10.93
N THR A 550 10.57 -21.52 10.64
CA THR A 550 11.37 -21.87 9.46
C THR A 550 10.67 -21.47 8.15
N ILE A 551 9.35 -21.66 8.07
CA ILE A 551 8.55 -21.24 6.91
C ILE A 551 8.61 -19.72 6.75
N ILE A 552 8.38 -18.98 7.83
CA ILE A 552 8.44 -17.52 7.83
C ILE A 552 9.81 -16.99 7.38
N GLU A 553 10.90 -17.52 7.93
CA GLU A 553 12.26 -17.08 7.60
C GLU A 553 12.63 -17.35 6.14
N SER A 554 11.92 -18.25 5.46
CA SER A 554 12.09 -18.53 4.03
C SER A 554 11.37 -17.52 3.12
N LEU A 555 10.45 -16.72 3.66
CA LEU A 555 9.75 -15.69 2.90
C LEU A 555 10.66 -14.49 2.67
N SER A 556 10.64 -13.98 1.45
CA SER A 556 11.35 -12.75 1.11
C SER A 556 10.51 -11.55 1.52
N PHE A 557 11.08 -10.69 2.37
CA PHE A 557 10.48 -9.43 2.77
C PHE A 557 11.29 -8.27 2.20
N ASP A 558 10.60 -7.22 1.79
CA ASP A 558 11.24 -5.98 1.38
C ASP A 558 11.63 -5.17 2.64
N PRO A 559 12.93 -4.93 2.88
CA PRO A 559 13.41 -4.26 4.08
C PRO A 559 13.08 -2.77 4.12
N CYS A 560 12.57 -2.20 3.03
CA CYS A 560 12.31 -0.77 2.89
C CYS A 560 10.83 -0.40 3.13
N CYS A 561 10.04 -1.33 3.65
CA CYS A 561 8.60 -1.17 3.81
C CYS A 561 8.17 -0.53 5.13
N ALA A 562 7.12 0.29 5.07
CA ALA A 562 6.36 0.66 6.26
C ALA A 562 5.55 -0.56 6.70
N PHE A 563 5.86 -1.06 7.89
CA PHE A 563 5.28 -2.26 8.48
C PHE A 563 4.04 -1.90 9.32
N ASN A 564 3.14 -2.85 9.55
CA ASN A 564 2.08 -2.65 10.55
C ASN A 564 2.74 -2.42 11.91
N ASP A 565 2.09 -1.67 12.81
CA ASP A 565 2.55 -1.56 14.20
C ASP A 565 1.53 -2.30 15.09
N CYS A 566 1.78 -3.59 15.31
CA CYS A 566 0.93 -4.42 16.17
C CYS A 566 1.37 -4.36 17.65
N SER A 567 2.21 -3.40 18.05
CA SER A 567 2.81 -3.37 19.40
C SER A 567 1.84 -2.99 20.54
N ALA A 568 0.62 -2.53 20.24
CA ALA A 568 -0.40 -2.24 21.23
C ALA A 568 -1.24 -3.48 21.57
N ASN A 569 -1.74 -3.57 22.82
CA ASN A 569 -2.60 -4.67 23.28
C ASN A 569 -3.80 -4.12 24.09
N PRO A 570 -5.07 -4.34 23.67
CA PRO A 570 -5.48 -5.03 22.44
C PRO A 570 -4.91 -4.37 21.19
N GLU A 571 -4.73 -5.17 20.14
CA GLU A 571 -4.17 -4.70 18.87
C GLU A 571 -5.00 -3.51 18.34
N PRO A 572 -4.35 -2.47 17.78
CA PRO A 572 -5.05 -1.27 17.35
C PRO A 572 -5.96 -1.61 16.18
N THR A 573 -7.22 -1.19 16.27
CA THR A 573 -8.14 -1.27 15.13
C THR A 573 -7.87 -0.15 14.14
N THR A 574 -7.93 -0.42 12.84
CA THR A 574 -7.78 0.55 11.74
C THR A 574 -8.80 1.69 11.74
N GLY A 575 -9.80 1.65 12.62
CA GLY A 575 -10.71 2.76 12.90
C GLY A 575 -10.22 3.76 13.95
N GLU A 576 -9.13 3.48 14.67
CA GLU A 576 -8.54 4.42 15.62
C GLU A 576 -7.60 5.40 14.89
N PRO A 577 -7.71 6.72 15.15
CA PRO A 577 -6.73 7.67 14.65
C PRO A 577 -5.33 7.27 15.14
N ASP A 578 -4.34 7.27 14.25
CA ASP A 578 -2.94 7.05 14.61
C ASP A 578 -2.59 7.81 15.90
N PRO A 579 -1.91 7.17 16.87
CA PRO A 579 -1.56 7.81 18.11
C PRO A 579 -0.66 9.01 17.82
N VAL A 580 -1.26 10.20 17.87
CA VAL A 580 -0.56 11.47 17.85
C VAL A 580 0.43 11.42 19.00
N GLY A 581 1.73 11.43 18.67
CA GLY A 581 2.82 11.30 19.64
C GLY A 581 2.53 12.11 20.89
N THR A 582 2.35 11.40 22.02
CA THR A 582 2.05 12.03 23.29
C THR A 582 3.17 13.01 23.60
N THR A 583 2.81 14.30 23.62
CA THR A 583 3.71 15.37 24.00
C THR A 583 4.29 15.03 25.37
N GLY A 584 5.63 14.98 25.44
CA GLY A 584 6.37 14.70 26.66
C GLY A 584 5.96 15.63 27.80
N GLY A 585 5.09 15.11 28.67
CA GLY A 585 4.78 15.70 29.97
C GLY A 585 5.94 15.42 30.92
N ALA A 586 6.77 16.44 31.11
CA ALA A 586 7.91 16.41 32.01
C ALA A 586 7.57 15.97 33.44
N SER A 587 8.50 15.18 34.00
CA SER A 587 8.86 15.03 35.42
C SER A 587 8.25 16.03 36.41
N GLY A 588 7.58 15.48 37.44
CA GLY A 588 7.13 16.22 38.62
C GLY A 588 6.90 15.30 39.83
N THR A 589 7.75 15.47 40.85
CA THR A 589 7.92 14.66 42.06
C THR A 589 6.84 14.82 43.13
N ALA A 590 6.46 13.70 43.76
CA ALA A 590 5.99 13.43 45.14
C ALA A 590 4.80 14.19 45.79
N GLY A 591 3.89 13.42 46.44
CA GLY A 591 3.17 13.89 47.64
C GLY A 591 1.83 13.25 48.04
N THR A 592 1.90 12.12 48.76
CA THR A 592 1.10 11.79 49.99
C THR A 592 -0.43 11.55 49.97
N ALA A 593 -0.78 10.27 50.23
CA ALA A 593 -1.85 9.67 51.08
C ALA A 593 -3.23 10.35 51.31
N GLY A 594 -4.31 9.55 51.16
CA GLY A 594 -5.64 9.88 51.69
C GLY A 594 -6.78 8.89 51.39
N THR A 595 -6.82 7.80 52.16
CA THR A 595 -7.90 6.85 52.57
C THR A 595 -9.39 7.03 52.16
N ALA A 596 -9.95 5.92 51.61
CA ALA A 596 -11.26 5.24 51.78
C ALA A 596 -12.63 5.94 52.01
N GLY A 597 -13.66 5.38 51.35
CA GLY A 597 -15.10 5.40 51.73
C GLY A 597 -16.05 5.17 50.54
N THR A 598 -16.42 3.92 50.19
CA THR A 598 -17.66 3.19 50.57
C THR A 598 -18.99 3.73 49.98
N ALA A 599 -19.53 2.92 49.04
CA ALA A 599 -20.94 2.55 48.75
C ALA A 599 -22.11 3.55 48.82
N GLY A 600 -22.98 3.47 47.78
CA GLY A 600 -24.42 3.39 48.02
C GLY A 600 -25.34 4.25 47.14
N SER A 601 -26.00 3.59 46.20
CA SER A 601 -27.46 3.59 45.97
C SER A 601 -28.21 4.85 45.52
N SER A 602 -28.95 4.64 44.42
CA SER A 602 -30.28 5.13 44.02
C SER A 602 -30.92 6.36 44.68
N GLY A 603 -31.48 7.25 43.85
CA GLY A 603 -32.37 8.30 44.31
C GLY A 603 -32.88 9.22 43.21
N THR A 604 -33.98 8.83 42.59
CA THR A 604 -34.90 9.65 41.80
C THR A 604 -35.29 10.95 42.49
N SER A 605 -35.37 12.08 41.77
CA SER A 605 -36.45 13.08 41.89
C SER A 605 -36.30 14.26 40.92
N THR A 606 -37.47 14.79 40.59
CA THR A 606 -37.89 15.66 39.49
C THR A 606 -38.04 17.13 39.89
N SER A 607 -38.35 17.97 38.87
CA SER A 607 -38.95 19.33 38.87
C SER A 607 -37.98 20.53 38.91
N GLY A 608 -38.15 21.62 38.14
CA GLY A 608 -39.21 22.11 37.23
C GLY A 608 -38.59 23.01 36.12
N GLY A 609 -39.20 23.28 34.96
CA GLY A 609 -40.46 23.99 34.69
C GLY A 609 -40.16 25.49 34.45
N THR A 610 -40.22 26.08 33.25
CA THR A 610 -41.39 26.75 32.60
C THR A 610 -40.87 27.37 31.26
N ALA A 611 -41.25 26.94 30.04
CA ALA A 611 -42.43 27.18 29.18
C ALA A 611 -42.55 28.56 28.48
N SER A 612 -42.59 28.56 27.13
CA SER A 612 -43.59 29.24 26.27
C SER A 612 -43.37 28.89 24.77
N THR A 613 -44.18 28.01 24.12
CA THR A 613 -45.36 28.26 23.22
C THR A 613 -45.07 29.10 21.95
N SER A 614 -45.49 28.77 20.71
CA SER A 614 -46.76 28.19 20.22
C SER A 614 -46.77 27.77 18.71
N THR A 615 -47.35 26.58 18.41
CA THR A 615 -48.32 26.15 17.33
C THR A 615 -48.18 26.62 15.85
N THR A 616 -48.50 25.84 14.77
CA THR A 616 -49.61 24.89 14.47
C THR A 616 -49.27 24.12 13.16
N GLY A 617 -49.41 22.78 13.02
CA GLY A 617 -50.57 22.02 12.48
C GLY A 617 -50.60 21.94 10.92
N ALA A 618 -50.88 20.86 10.19
CA ALA A 618 -51.59 19.61 10.49
C ALA A 618 -51.33 18.52 9.43
N THR A 619 -51.54 17.27 9.85
CA THR A 619 -51.60 15.99 9.12
C THR A 619 -52.92 15.83 8.34
N THR A 620 -52.96 15.05 7.25
CA THR A 620 -53.92 13.94 7.04
C THR A 620 -53.67 13.13 5.76
N THR A 621 -53.69 11.81 5.93
CA THR A 621 -53.79 10.71 4.96
C THR A 621 -55.21 10.55 4.40
N ALA A 622 -55.38 10.07 3.15
CA ALA A 622 -56.36 9.02 2.74
C ALA A 622 -56.68 8.94 1.22
N THR A 623 -56.26 7.82 0.60
CA THR A 623 -57.04 6.85 -0.21
C THR A 623 -57.81 7.23 -1.51
N THR A 624 -57.33 6.62 -2.62
CA THR A 624 -58.01 5.73 -3.62
C THR A 624 -59.10 6.20 -4.62
N SER A 625 -58.84 5.77 -5.86
CA SER A 625 -59.75 5.13 -6.85
C SER A 625 -60.27 5.93 -8.06
N ALA A 626 -59.60 5.68 -9.19
CA ALA A 626 -60.08 5.11 -10.46
C ALA A 626 -61.34 5.64 -11.17
N THR A 627 -61.22 5.79 -12.51
CA THR A 627 -62.12 5.49 -13.66
C THR A 627 -61.77 6.53 -14.75
N GLY A 628 -61.54 6.30 -16.06
CA GLY A 628 -61.77 5.21 -17.01
C GLY A 628 -62.27 5.84 -18.33
N GLY A 629 -61.65 5.51 -19.48
CA GLY A 629 -62.16 5.76 -20.85
C GLY A 629 -61.60 6.99 -21.60
N THR A 630 -61.49 7.06 -22.94
CA THR A 630 -61.31 6.12 -24.07
C THR A 630 -61.09 6.98 -25.34
N ALA A 631 -60.30 6.46 -26.30
CA ALA A 631 -60.43 6.56 -27.76
C ALA A 631 -59.95 7.81 -28.58
N THR A 632 -58.92 7.54 -29.40
CA THR A 632 -58.71 7.76 -30.87
C THR A 632 -58.72 9.14 -31.54
N ASP A 633 -57.62 9.42 -32.26
CA ASP A 633 -57.45 9.83 -33.69
C ASP A 633 -56.11 10.60 -33.84
N SER A 634 -55.38 10.71 -34.96
CA SER A 634 -55.21 10.07 -36.27
C SER A 634 -54.10 10.89 -37.00
N ALA A 635 -53.36 10.28 -37.94
CA ALA A 635 -52.63 10.90 -39.08
C ALA A 635 -51.30 11.68 -38.80
N SER A 636 -50.24 11.74 -39.64
CA SER A 636 -49.91 11.20 -40.98
C SER A 636 -48.50 11.68 -41.46
N GLY A 637 -47.84 10.91 -42.34
CA GLY A 637 -46.78 11.31 -43.33
C GLY A 637 -45.33 10.90 -42.97
N GLY A 638 -44.52 10.10 -43.69
CA GLY A 638 -44.30 9.83 -45.15
C GLY A 638 -43.04 10.61 -45.61
N SER A 639 -41.97 10.13 -46.28
CA SER A 639 -41.67 8.93 -47.10
C SER A 639 -40.14 8.77 -47.42
N ALA A 640 -39.72 7.51 -47.67
CA ALA A 640 -38.75 6.96 -48.67
C ALA A 640 -37.27 7.43 -48.71
N THR A 641 -36.23 6.62 -48.95
CA THR A 641 -35.95 5.44 -49.84
C THR A 641 -34.82 4.58 -49.19
N GLY A 642 -34.51 3.30 -49.44
CA GLY A 642 -34.92 2.26 -50.41
C GLY A 642 -33.68 1.47 -50.90
N THR A 643 -33.72 0.13 -50.80
CA THR A 643 -32.86 -0.98 -51.39
C THR A 643 -32.05 -1.78 -50.37
N GLY A 644 -32.10 -3.12 -50.26
CA GLY A 644 -32.87 -4.23 -50.85
C GLY A 644 -32.48 -5.50 -50.05
N GLY A 645 -33.42 -6.33 -49.59
CA GLY A 645 -33.89 -7.54 -50.28
C GLY A 645 -33.15 -8.81 -49.83
N ASP A 646 -33.71 -9.53 -48.84
CA ASP A 646 -34.27 -10.91 -48.92
C ASP A 646 -33.25 -12.05 -49.09
N THR A 647 -33.31 -13.23 -48.47
CA THR A 647 -34.37 -14.02 -47.79
C THR A 647 -33.63 -15.13 -46.99
N SER A 648 -33.98 -15.42 -45.74
CA SER A 648 -34.92 -16.46 -45.28
C SER A 648 -34.50 -17.93 -45.52
N ALA A 649 -34.24 -18.67 -44.43
CA ALA A 649 -35.00 -19.88 -44.03
C ALA A 649 -34.24 -20.67 -42.95
N GLY A 650 -34.92 -20.94 -41.83
CA GLY A 650 -34.44 -21.83 -40.77
C GLY A 650 -34.75 -23.31 -41.04
N PRO A 651 -35.17 -24.09 -40.02
CA PRO A 651 -34.37 -25.16 -39.41
C PRO A 651 -34.98 -26.57 -39.62
N ALA A 652 -34.21 -27.64 -39.37
CA ALA A 652 -34.66 -28.88 -38.68
C ALA A 652 -33.67 -30.06 -38.81
N SER A 653 -33.28 -30.58 -37.64
CA SER A 653 -33.32 -31.97 -37.14
C SER A 653 -33.15 -33.21 -38.05
N ALA A 654 -32.33 -34.15 -37.54
CA ALA A 654 -32.54 -35.61 -37.41
C ALA A 654 -31.53 -36.56 -38.09
N THR A 655 -30.70 -37.16 -37.23
CA THR A 655 -30.30 -38.58 -37.08
C THR A 655 -30.39 -39.56 -38.27
N ALA A 656 -29.29 -40.24 -38.57
CA ALA A 656 -29.26 -41.67 -38.94
C ALA A 656 -27.87 -42.31 -38.71
N THR A 657 -27.89 -43.56 -38.26
CA THR A 657 -26.80 -44.41 -37.77
C THR A 657 -26.36 -45.46 -38.81
N ALA A 658 -25.19 -46.09 -38.57
CA ALA A 658 -24.65 -47.38 -39.06
C ALA A 658 -23.68 -47.28 -40.26
N THR A 659 -22.55 -48.01 -40.35
CA THR A 659 -22.30 -49.42 -39.97
C THR A 659 -20.78 -49.69 -39.85
N ALA A 660 -20.40 -50.67 -39.03
CA ALA A 660 -19.05 -51.20 -38.84
C ALA A 660 -18.65 -52.28 -39.87
N THR A 661 -17.34 -52.46 -40.10
CA THR A 661 -16.75 -53.78 -40.38
C THR A 661 -15.29 -53.83 -39.94
N ALA A 662 -14.96 -54.86 -39.15
CA ALA A 662 -13.62 -55.30 -38.78
C ALA A 662 -13.09 -56.32 -39.79
N THR A 663 -11.76 -56.43 -39.95
CA THR A 663 -11.11 -57.73 -40.18
C THR A 663 -9.68 -57.75 -39.64
N ASP A 664 -9.43 -58.80 -38.85
CA ASP A 664 -8.21 -59.31 -38.24
C ASP A 664 -7.33 -60.09 -39.24
N GLY A 665 -6.07 -60.35 -38.90
CA GLY A 665 -5.13 -61.12 -39.73
C GLY A 665 -3.70 -61.27 -39.16
N THR A 666 -3.57 -62.07 -38.10
CA THR A 666 -2.49 -63.04 -37.73
C THR A 666 -1.42 -63.38 -38.81
N ALA A 667 -0.17 -63.81 -38.57
CA ALA A 667 0.62 -64.24 -37.40
C ALA A 667 2.09 -64.55 -37.82
N THR A 668 2.88 -65.06 -36.84
CA THR A 668 4.11 -65.89 -36.91
C THR A 668 5.47 -65.19 -36.94
N ASP A 669 6.54 -65.67 -36.31
CA ASP A 669 6.84 -66.55 -35.16
C ASP A 669 8.38 -66.51 -34.97
N THR A 670 8.89 -67.04 -33.86
CA THR A 670 10.24 -67.61 -33.62
C THR A 670 11.50 -66.76 -33.28
N ASP A 671 12.02 -67.12 -32.08
CA ASP A 671 13.42 -67.32 -31.63
C ASP A 671 14.35 -66.09 -31.45
N GLY A 672 15.17 -65.92 -30.40
CA GLY A 672 15.83 -66.83 -29.43
C GLY A 672 17.29 -66.32 -29.32
N GLY A 673 17.76 -65.76 -28.19
CA GLY A 673 18.51 -66.50 -27.18
C GLY A 673 20.05 -66.52 -27.39
N GLY A 674 20.78 -65.61 -26.72
CA GLY A 674 22.12 -65.82 -26.11
C GLY A 674 23.39 -65.88 -26.99
N THR A 675 24.44 -65.12 -26.62
CA THR A 675 25.72 -65.62 -26.08
C THR A 675 26.80 -64.54 -25.91
N ASP A 676 27.67 -64.79 -24.93
CA ASP A 676 28.80 -64.03 -24.38
C ASP A 676 30.02 -63.86 -25.32
N THR A 677 30.93 -62.92 -25.02
CA THR A 677 32.28 -63.20 -24.44
C THR A 677 33.31 -62.06 -24.61
N ALA A 678 33.79 -61.56 -23.47
CA ALA A 678 35.14 -61.12 -23.02
C ALA A 678 36.03 -60.07 -23.74
N GLY A 679 36.66 -59.21 -22.91
CA GLY A 679 37.84 -58.42 -23.25
C GLY A 679 38.42 -57.49 -22.18
N SER A 680 38.80 -58.03 -21.00
CA SER A 680 39.93 -57.67 -20.11
C SER A 680 40.28 -56.22 -19.67
N SER A 681 40.53 -56.12 -18.34
CA SER A 681 41.56 -55.31 -17.61
C SER A 681 41.48 -53.78 -17.72
N SER A 682 41.58 -52.98 -16.66
CA SER A 682 42.15 -53.11 -15.32
C SER A 682 41.77 -51.84 -14.54
N ASP A 683 41.57 -51.98 -13.23
CA ASP A 683 42.17 -51.20 -12.12
C ASP A 683 42.59 -49.74 -12.42
N ASP A 684 42.44 -48.76 -11.56
CA ASP A 684 41.94 -48.58 -10.19
C ASP A 684 42.28 -47.10 -9.90
N SER A 685 41.51 -46.44 -9.02
CA SER A 685 41.92 -45.27 -8.22
C SER A 685 42.40 -43.99 -8.96
N GLY A 686 41.84 -42.80 -8.76
CA GLY A 686 41.27 -42.27 -7.53
C GLY A 686 41.93 -40.92 -7.22
N CYS A 687 41.07 -39.95 -6.87
CA CYS A 687 41.27 -38.81 -5.97
C CYS A 687 42.42 -37.80 -6.19
N GLY A 688 42.09 -36.52 -6.00
CA GLY A 688 42.99 -35.63 -5.26
C GLY A 688 42.98 -34.16 -5.64
N CYS A 689 42.26 -33.36 -4.85
CA CYS A 689 42.23 -31.91 -4.83
C CYS A 689 43.59 -31.22 -4.60
N ARG A 690 43.68 -29.93 -4.98
CA ARG A 690 44.18 -28.74 -4.21
C ARG A 690 44.57 -27.63 -5.19
N THR A 691 43.93 -26.46 -5.20
CA THR A 691 44.13 -25.25 -4.35
C THR A 691 45.58 -24.76 -4.22
N SER A 692 45.87 -23.58 -4.77
CA SER A 692 46.75 -22.55 -4.17
C SER A 692 46.76 -21.25 -5.00
N ASP A 693 46.14 -20.21 -4.45
CA ASP A 693 46.62 -18.85 -4.20
C ASP A 693 47.58 -18.11 -5.16
N THR A 694 47.03 -17.01 -5.74
CA THR A 694 47.47 -15.59 -5.79
C THR A 694 48.89 -15.18 -6.29
N PRO A 695 49.18 -13.86 -6.48
CA PRO A 695 48.71 -12.92 -7.51
C PRO A 695 49.89 -12.17 -8.20
N ARG A 696 49.61 -11.04 -8.90
CA ARG A 696 50.53 -10.09 -9.61
C ARG A 696 50.70 -10.43 -11.10
N GLY A 697 50.58 -9.53 -12.07
CA GLY A 697 50.48 -8.08 -12.10
C GLY A 697 51.11 -7.58 -13.41
N LEU A 698 50.58 -6.47 -13.94
CA LEU A 698 51.18 -5.52 -14.88
C LEU A 698 51.29 -5.83 -16.39
N ALA A 699 50.86 -4.80 -17.12
CA ALA A 699 51.31 -4.27 -18.42
C ALA A 699 50.69 -4.88 -19.70
N LEU A 700 49.76 -4.21 -20.38
CA LEU A 700 49.92 -3.02 -21.25
C LEU A 700 50.37 -3.40 -22.67
N SER A 701 49.43 -3.39 -23.62
CA SER A 701 49.73 -3.10 -25.02
C SER A 701 48.46 -2.70 -25.78
N LEU A 702 48.37 -1.40 -26.07
CA LEU A 702 47.59 -0.81 -27.16
C LEU A 702 47.94 -1.48 -28.50
N LEU A 703 46.94 -1.73 -29.35
CA LEU A 703 46.97 -1.24 -30.73
C LEU A 703 45.61 -1.33 -31.42
N THR A 704 45.14 -0.15 -31.79
CA THR A 704 44.00 0.21 -32.64
C THR A 704 44.22 -0.12 -34.12
N LEU A 705 43.16 -0.59 -34.79
CA LEU A 705 42.79 -0.44 -36.21
C LEU A 705 41.36 -1.02 -36.32
N GLY A 706 40.29 -0.34 -36.71
CA GLY A 706 40.11 0.94 -37.39
C GLY A 706 39.50 0.72 -38.77
N LEU A 707 38.20 1.02 -38.89
CA LEU A 707 37.41 1.34 -40.12
C LEU A 707 37.06 0.17 -41.05
N ALA A 708 35.95 0.10 -41.78
CA ALA A 708 34.67 0.82 -41.98
C ALA A 708 33.89 -0.07 -43.00
N GLY A 709 32.59 -0.01 -43.29
CA GLY A 709 31.48 0.84 -42.91
C GLY A 709 30.27 0.54 -43.83
N LEU A 710 29.12 1.10 -43.45
CA LEU A 710 28.02 1.64 -44.28
C LEU A 710 27.15 0.70 -45.15
N GLY A 711 25.83 0.81 -44.91
CA GLY A 711 24.80 0.36 -45.85
C GLY A 711 23.35 0.60 -45.43
N ARG A 712 22.90 1.87 -45.38
CA ARG A 712 21.49 2.30 -45.29
C ARG A 712 20.59 1.63 -46.36
N ARG A 713 19.34 1.28 -46.00
CA ARG A 713 18.14 1.64 -46.81
C ARG A 713 16.81 1.50 -46.04
N ARG A 714 16.07 2.62 -45.99
CA ARG A 714 14.62 2.71 -45.74
C ARG A 714 13.82 2.13 -46.90
N ARG A 715 12.64 1.54 -46.64
CA ARG A 715 11.35 1.92 -47.28
C ARG A 715 10.14 1.37 -46.53
N ARG A 716 9.06 2.14 -46.66
CA ARG A 716 7.72 2.11 -46.04
C ARG A 716 6.92 0.82 -46.24
N ALA A 717 6.03 0.53 -45.29
CA ALA A 717 4.58 0.51 -45.49
C ALA A 717 3.95 1.34 -44.38
#